data_AF-A0A6G1WUR7-F1
#
_entry.id   AF-A0A6G1WUR7-F1
#
_cell.length_a   1.000
_cell.length_b   1.000
_cell.length_c   1.000
_cell.angle_alpha   90.00
_cell.angle_beta   90.00
_cell.angle_gamma   90.00
#
_symmetry.space_group_name_H-M   'P 1'
#
loop_
_entity.id
_entity.type
_entity.pdbx_description
1 polymer ?
#
loop_
_entity_poly.entity_id
_entity_poly.type
_entity_poly.pdbx_seq_one_letter_code
_entity_poly.pdbx_strand_id
1 'polypeptide(L)'
;MAQGRVQAPELQGNVALRPAPIQSDTYAAPARPATDNRLASLAQALGAFSNSIGDYASTVKPSKEDRQKAIWAAERKMEGMSLEETRKAVDSGALPVFADKWAQQSANAIAGGKAGYLFANELKDQMTRDFDWDSGDPDKHITDAINGYIENSPYKEDPNFGSNFIKNASALREWSVKFKMDRKTEQFVETQQQSAFDFISTFIDSQSEAGTDPKELTKNLFNQLPVLGKAGTLGVNEEALEGEVLNAARRIAGSHPEVALAIINHTRKGRDGMDRSFAGDQDKQDVVLQIRATAAKAIGEQFEASEKERIAGYNVELFKGGNGDQIVDRVIKTPDGREVTLTAEAQRKAVEAEYDRQSKLIAKHRKETPDETMFRELRDYRRQGATHKGLEQTLSGMADMASVDMIGDPESKDRLMNKLNVYRKLRQESKNSIMAYTKEKDRDFAEAFVEATDYLDMSDDAALEFAIKVTQPLDAAGREQVSKFQREIDSEIGNLSTKKGWFGIETDSDPTNFSTVKTKVSQLAQKMVAAGVKPKEAITMAANAVKANTQSHNGTLLDLNGLDVPDQFPDAVDEALVQFIAANPKVIERSGLDPEDLTIVPLGGDVSGGRFKIVSKDNVAVPLYNDRQEVAVLTLAGIRKAWNERKDEDDRGNLRQDVFDHSASQKGLVYAVDKDGSKSWIDPKTKEKYSFQYTEKDRAPIWKKTGQRYGRAIVVKDDGGFVLKGYEGGKFWGRLRGSDLKKYREEMKQWENDIDTAAAKRREWWSKILPSIKVGDTVLND
;
A
#
# COMPACT_ATOMS: atom_id res chain seq x y z
N MET A 1 -12.94 11.62 68.15
CA MET A 1 -13.27 12.26 66.85
C MET A 1 -13.79 11.15 65.95
N ALA A 2 -15.09 10.83 66.02
CA ALA A 2 -16.25 11.42 65.33
C ALA A 2 -16.72 10.39 64.28
N GLN A 3 -17.64 9.48 64.64
CA GLN A 3 -19.11 9.55 64.43
C GLN A 3 -19.50 9.52 62.94
N GLY A 4 -20.37 8.65 62.43
CA GLY A 4 -21.22 7.62 63.04
C GLY A 4 -21.90 6.78 61.96
N ARG A 5 -22.15 5.50 62.29
CA ARG A 5 -23.13 4.64 61.60
C ARG A 5 -24.50 4.92 62.19
N VAL A 6 -25.52 5.09 61.34
CA VAL A 6 -26.93 4.93 61.72
C VAL A 6 -27.56 3.97 60.73
N GLN A 7 -28.01 2.81 61.23
CA GLN A 7 -28.96 1.93 60.55
C GLN A 7 -30.37 2.50 60.70
N ALA A 8 -31.17 2.37 59.64
CA ALA A 8 -32.62 2.57 59.63
C ALA A 8 -33.22 1.62 58.55
N PRO A 9 -34.48 1.20 58.67
CA PRO A 9 -34.90 -0.22 58.59
C PRO A 9 -35.42 -0.67 57.22
N GLU A 10 -35.59 -2.00 57.09
CA GLU A 10 -36.29 -2.67 55.99
C GLU A 10 -37.66 -2.04 55.69
N LEU A 11 -37.88 -1.71 54.41
CA LEU A 11 -39.22 -1.44 53.85
C LEU A 11 -39.63 -2.63 52.98
N GLN A 12 -40.69 -3.29 53.43
CA GLN A 12 -41.39 -4.37 52.76
C GLN A 12 -41.92 -3.96 51.37
N GLY A 13 -41.79 -4.86 50.41
CA GLY A 13 -42.86 -5.29 49.48
C GLY A 13 -43.55 -4.24 48.60
N ASN A 14 -43.36 -4.41 47.28
CA ASN A 14 -44.31 -4.07 46.21
C ASN A 14 -44.82 -2.61 46.18
N VAL A 15 -44.06 -1.73 45.55
CA VAL A 15 -44.61 -0.55 44.89
C VAL A 15 -44.21 -0.60 43.42
N ALA A 16 -45.00 -1.34 42.63
CA ALA A 16 -45.04 -1.13 41.20
C ALA A 16 -45.55 0.30 40.97
N LEU A 17 -44.65 1.22 40.65
CA LEU A 17 -44.98 2.54 40.14
C LEU A 17 -45.64 2.35 38.77
N ARG A 18 -46.94 2.05 38.79
CA ARG A 18 -47.79 2.19 37.61
C ARG A 18 -47.92 3.70 37.36
N PRO A 19 -47.68 4.18 36.14
CA PRO A 19 -48.05 5.55 35.81
C PRO A 19 -49.55 5.71 36.07
N ALA A 20 -49.92 6.74 36.82
CA ALA A 20 -51.31 7.12 36.99
C ALA A 20 -51.90 7.34 35.59
N PRO A 21 -53.14 6.88 35.32
CA PRO A 21 -53.81 7.24 34.09
C PRO A 21 -53.91 8.76 34.06
N ILE A 22 -53.22 9.38 33.11
CA ILE A 22 -53.48 10.76 32.75
C ILE A 22 -54.96 10.76 32.38
N GLN A 23 -55.78 11.42 33.20
CA GLN A 23 -57.13 11.77 32.78
C GLN A 23 -56.95 12.55 31.48
N SER A 24 -57.39 11.97 30.37
CA SER A 24 -57.58 12.78 29.18
C SER A 24 -58.49 13.92 29.62
N ASP A 25 -58.02 15.16 29.50
CA ASP A 25 -58.92 16.30 29.41
C ASP A 25 -59.78 16.03 28.18
N THR A 26 -60.88 15.31 28.43
CA THR A 26 -61.94 15.08 27.47
C THR A 26 -62.46 16.47 27.22
N TYR A 27 -62.07 17.05 26.09
CA TYR A 27 -62.63 18.30 25.62
C TYR A 27 -64.14 18.09 25.53
N ALA A 28 -64.87 18.54 26.55
CA ALA A 28 -66.31 18.63 26.50
C ALA A 28 -66.59 19.74 25.49
N ALA A 29 -67.07 19.36 24.30
CA ALA A 29 -67.60 20.33 23.36
C ALA A 29 -68.61 21.22 24.11
N PRO A 30 -68.54 22.55 23.98
CA PRO A 30 -69.45 23.44 24.70
C PRO A 30 -70.89 23.01 24.39
N ALA A 31 -71.72 22.91 25.44
CA ALA A 31 -73.13 22.61 25.29
C ALA A 31 -73.72 23.57 24.25
N ARG A 32 -74.27 23.03 23.16
CA ARG A 32 -74.99 23.83 22.17
C ARG A 32 -76.01 24.69 22.92
N PRO A 33 -76.09 26.02 22.69
CA PRO A 33 -77.13 26.82 23.29
C PRO A 33 -78.49 26.21 22.92
N ALA A 34 -79.37 26.09 23.91
CA ALA A 34 -80.71 25.54 23.71
C ALA A 34 -81.39 26.30 22.56
N THR A 35 -81.77 25.59 21.50
CA THR A 35 -82.58 26.14 20.42
C THR A 35 -83.89 26.66 21.01
N ASP A 36 -84.05 27.97 20.98
CA ASP A 36 -85.18 28.69 21.56
C ASP A 36 -86.44 28.46 20.73
N ASN A 37 -87.15 27.35 20.99
CA ASN A 37 -88.44 27.02 20.37
C ASN A 37 -89.62 27.77 21.02
N ARG A 38 -89.38 28.96 21.59
CA ARG A 38 -90.42 29.88 22.09
C ARG A 38 -91.42 30.28 21.00
N LEU A 39 -90.99 30.31 19.73
CA LEU A 39 -91.86 30.67 18.62
C LEU A 39 -92.79 29.53 18.19
N ALA A 40 -92.32 28.28 18.27
CA ALA A 40 -93.14 27.09 18.02
C ALA A 40 -94.16 26.86 19.15
N SER A 41 -93.75 27.08 20.40
CA SER A 41 -94.64 27.01 21.57
C SER A 41 -95.62 28.19 21.64
N LEU A 42 -95.24 29.39 21.17
CA LEU A 42 -96.16 30.53 21.01
C LEU A 42 -97.17 30.30 19.87
N ALA A 43 -96.75 29.72 18.74
CA ALA A 43 -97.65 29.36 17.64
C ALA A 43 -98.67 28.27 18.05
N GLN A 44 -98.26 27.33 18.90
CA GLN A 44 -99.12 26.29 19.46
C GLN A 44 -100.06 26.84 20.55
N ALA A 45 -99.62 27.83 21.32
CA ALA A 45 -100.43 28.54 22.32
C ALA A 45 -101.44 29.53 21.68
N LEU A 46 -101.09 30.19 20.58
CA LEU A 46 -102.00 31.08 19.85
C LEU A 46 -103.05 30.34 19.01
N GLY A 47 -102.78 29.08 18.63
CA GLY A 47 -103.77 28.20 17.99
C GLY A 47 -104.91 27.75 18.91
N ALA A 48 -104.77 27.91 20.24
CA ALA A 48 -105.74 27.44 21.22
C ALA A 48 -106.78 28.50 21.65
N PHE A 49 -106.72 29.75 21.17
CA PHE A 49 -107.51 30.86 21.75
C PHE A 49 -108.64 31.44 20.89
N SER A 50 -108.87 31.00 19.64
CA SER A 50 -110.08 31.41 18.89
C SER A 50 -110.38 30.52 17.69
N ASN A 51 -111.37 29.65 17.81
CA ASN A 51 -111.92 28.86 16.69
C ASN A 51 -112.94 29.63 15.83
N SER A 52 -113.28 30.88 16.16
CA SER A 52 -114.34 31.63 15.47
C SER A 52 -113.86 32.85 14.68
N ILE A 53 -112.56 33.16 14.70
CA ILE A 53 -111.94 34.19 13.83
C ILE A 53 -111.07 33.55 12.74
N GLY A 54 -110.74 32.25 12.85
CA GLY A 54 -110.03 31.47 11.81
C GLY A 54 -110.86 31.21 10.54
N ASP A 55 -112.19 31.24 10.63
CA ASP A 55 -113.10 30.89 9.54
C ASP A 55 -113.54 32.06 8.65
N TYR A 56 -113.04 33.28 8.90
CA TYR A 56 -113.25 34.42 7.99
C TYR A 56 -111.99 34.82 7.19
N ALA A 57 -110.85 34.18 7.47
CA ALA A 57 -109.61 34.31 6.69
C ALA A 57 -109.40 33.16 5.68
N SER A 58 -110.35 32.24 5.57
CA SER A 58 -110.26 30.99 4.79
C SER A 58 -110.83 31.08 3.37
N THR A 59 -111.30 32.24 2.90
CA THR A 59 -111.77 32.41 1.52
C THR A 59 -110.71 32.82 0.50
N VAL A 60 -109.42 32.90 0.86
CA VAL A 60 -108.31 32.84 -0.12
C VAL A 60 -107.06 32.18 0.49
N LYS A 61 -107.12 30.89 0.83
CA LYS A 61 -105.90 30.06 0.99
C LYS A 61 -106.12 28.66 0.39
N PRO A 62 -105.19 28.15 -0.44
CA PRO A 62 -105.28 26.79 -0.99
C PRO A 62 -105.31 25.74 0.12
N SER A 63 -106.02 24.63 -0.10
CA SER A 63 -106.10 23.52 0.86
C SER A 63 -104.71 22.93 1.15
N LYS A 64 -104.49 22.38 2.35
CA LYS A 64 -103.21 21.72 2.70
C LYS A 64 -102.84 20.60 1.72
N GLU A 65 -103.83 19.90 1.16
CA GLU A 65 -103.64 18.85 0.16
C GLU A 65 -103.18 19.40 -1.19
N ASP A 66 -103.72 20.53 -1.64
CA ASP A 66 -103.31 21.15 -2.92
C ASP A 66 -101.90 21.73 -2.84
N ARG A 67 -101.53 22.32 -1.69
CA ARG A 67 -100.15 22.75 -1.42
C ARG A 67 -99.17 21.57 -1.50
N GLN A 68 -99.53 20.42 -0.93
CA GLN A 68 -98.67 19.25 -0.90
C GLN A 68 -98.53 18.61 -2.30
N LYS A 69 -99.62 18.57 -3.09
CA LYS A 69 -99.58 18.15 -4.50
C LYS A 69 -98.70 19.07 -5.35
N ALA A 70 -98.76 20.39 -5.13
CA ALA A 70 -97.94 21.37 -5.86
C ALA A 70 -96.45 21.23 -5.53
N ILE A 71 -96.10 21.01 -4.25
CA ILE A 71 -94.73 20.73 -3.81
C ILE A 71 -94.21 19.43 -4.45
N TRP A 72 -95.00 18.35 -4.42
CA TRP A 72 -94.59 17.06 -4.98
C TRP A 72 -94.39 17.10 -6.51
N ALA A 73 -95.20 17.90 -7.23
CA ALA A 73 -95.02 18.11 -8.65
C ALA A 73 -93.72 18.88 -8.98
N ALA A 74 -93.36 19.85 -8.14
CA ALA A 74 -92.08 20.56 -8.26
C ALA A 74 -90.88 19.68 -7.92
N GLU A 75 -90.99 18.87 -6.86
CA GLU A 75 -90.00 17.85 -6.48
C GLU A 75 -89.73 16.88 -7.62
N ARG A 76 -90.76 16.24 -8.18
CA ARG A 76 -90.58 15.31 -9.31
C ARG A 76 -89.92 15.95 -10.53
N LYS A 77 -90.27 17.21 -10.83
CA LYS A 77 -89.71 17.93 -11.97
C LYS A 77 -88.24 18.30 -11.73
N MET A 78 -87.89 18.72 -10.53
CA MET A 78 -86.50 19.04 -10.15
C MET A 78 -85.65 17.78 -9.96
N GLU A 79 -86.20 16.70 -9.43
CA GLU A 79 -85.56 15.40 -9.30
C GLU A 79 -85.25 14.80 -10.68
N GLY A 80 -86.12 14.99 -11.66
CA GLY A 80 -85.92 14.56 -13.04
C GLY A 80 -84.81 15.30 -13.81
N MET A 81 -84.31 16.43 -13.32
CA MET A 81 -83.14 17.11 -13.89
C MET A 81 -81.86 16.47 -13.36
N SER A 82 -80.92 16.16 -14.25
CA SER A 82 -79.58 15.71 -13.85
C SER A 82 -78.85 16.80 -13.06
N LEU A 83 -77.75 16.43 -12.38
CA LEU A 83 -76.92 17.41 -11.66
C LEU A 83 -76.37 18.48 -12.62
N GLU A 84 -75.88 18.09 -13.80
CA GLU A 84 -75.36 19.01 -14.82
C GLU A 84 -76.44 19.90 -15.44
N GLU A 85 -77.63 19.35 -15.70
CA GLU A 85 -78.78 20.11 -16.19
C GLU A 85 -79.23 21.15 -15.15
N THR A 86 -79.26 20.76 -13.88
CA THR A 86 -79.57 21.67 -12.77
C THR A 86 -78.52 22.77 -12.68
N ARG A 87 -77.22 22.45 -12.83
CA ARG A 87 -76.15 23.45 -12.85
C ARG A 87 -76.33 24.45 -13.98
N LYS A 88 -76.53 24.00 -15.21
CA LYS A 88 -76.78 24.89 -16.36
C LYS A 88 -78.01 25.77 -16.13
N ALA A 89 -79.07 25.22 -15.54
CA ALA A 89 -80.28 25.98 -15.23
C ALA A 89 -80.07 27.00 -14.11
N VAL A 90 -79.28 26.67 -13.08
CA VAL A 90 -78.90 27.61 -12.01
C VAL A 90 -78.03 28.74 -12.54
N ASP A 91 -76.98 28.42 -13.30
CA ASP A 91 -76.00 29.40 -13.80
C ASP A 91 -76.62 30.35 -14.84
N SER A 92 -77.59 29.87 -15.64
CA SER A 92 -78.31 30.69 -16.62
C SER A 92 -79.55 31.42 -16.06
N GLY A 93 -79.92 31.18 -14.80
CA GLY A 93 -81.15 31.71 -14.21
C GLY A 93 -82.43 31.11 -14.79
N ALA A 94 -82.35 29.94 -15.43
CA ALA A 94 -83.43 29.27 -16.16
C ALA A 94 -84.09 28.12 -15.38
N LEU A 95 -84.09 28.17 -14.03
CA LEU A 95 -84.83 27.19 -13.23
C LEU A 95 -86.33 27.17 -13.60
N PRO A 96 -86.99 25.99 -13.52
CA PRO A 96 -88.43 25.90 -13.75
C PRO A 96 -89.22 26.84 -12.83
N VAL A 97 -90.09 27.67 -13.44
CA VAL A 97 -90.99 28.58 -12.72
C VAL A 97 -92.33 27.89 -12.47
N PHE A 98 -92.79 27.91 -11.23
CA PHE A 98 -94.07 27.35 -10.79
C PHE A 98 -95.00 28.48 -10.34
N ALA A 99 -96.29 28.36 -10.67
CA ALA A 99 -97.30 29.35 -10.29
C ALA A 99 -97.58 29.37 -8.78
N ASP A 100 -97.38 28.25 -8.08
CA ASP A 100 -97.53 28.15 -6.62
C ASP A 100 -96.23 28.53 -5.90
N LYS A 101 -96.36 29.41 -4.89
CA LYS A 101 -95.22 29.92 -4.12
C LYS A 101 -94.46 28.82 -3.37
N TRP A 102 -95.15 27.80 -2.85
CA TRP A 102 -94.52 26.71 -2.09
C TRP A 102 -93.83 25.71 -3.01
N ALA A 103 -94.42 25.46 -4.17
CA ALA A 103 -93.79 24.68 -5.25
C ALA A 103 -92.49 25.35 -5.72
N GLN A 104 -92.49 26.69 -5.92
CA GLN A 104 -91.28 27.43 -6.28
C GLN A 104 -90.21 27.38 -5.18
N GLN A 105 -90.59 27.54 -3.91
CA GLN A 105 -89.66 27.45 -2.79
C GLN A 105 -89.01 26.07 -2.67
N SER A 106 -89.79 24.99 -2.85
CA SER A 106 -89.26 23.63 -2.88
C SER A 106 -88.33 23.41 -4.07
N ALA A 107 -88.71 23.89 -5.26
CA ALA A 107 -87.84 23.78 -6.44
C ALA A 107 -86.50 24.50 -6.26
N ASN A 108 -86.52 25.72 -5.71
CA ASN A 108 -85.32 26.51 -5.44
C ASN A 108 -84.47 25.89 -4.32
N ALA A 109 -85.08 25.25 -3.32
CA ALA A 109 -84.38 24.48 -2.29
C ALA A 109 -83.66 23.26 -2.86
N ILE A 110 -84.30 22.49 -3.75
CA ILE A 110 -83.70 21.33 -4.41
C ILE A 110 -82.58 21.76 -5.36
N ALA A 111 -82.81 22.83 -6.14
CA ALA A 111 -81.78 23.43 -6.99
C ALA A 111 -80.57 23.87 -6.18
N GLY A 112 -80.78 24.58 -5.07
CA GLY A 112 -79.73 25.01 -4.15
C GLY A 112 -78.97 23.83 -3.56
N GLY A 113 -79.67 22.77 -3.13
CA GLY A 113 -79.04 21.56 -2.62
C GLY A 113 -78.18 20.82 -3.65
N LYS A 114 -78.69 20.64 -4.87
CA LYS A 114 -77.95 20.01 -5.99
C LYS A 114 -76.73 20.84 -6.42
N ALA A 115 -76.89 22.16 -6.52
CA ALA A 115 -75.80 23.08 -6.82
C ALA A 115 -74.73 23.08 -5.73
N GLY A 116 -75.14 23.08 -4.45
CA GLY A 116 -74.23 23.01 -3.31
C GLY A 116 -73.43 21.71 -3.28
N TYR A 117 -74.04 20.59 -3.65
CA TYR A 117 -73.37 19.29 -3.76
C TYR A 117 -72.33 19.24 -4.89
N LEU A 118 -72.68 19.75 -6.09
CA LEU A 118 -71.74 19.82 -7.21
C LEU A 118 -70.56 20.74 -6.91
N PHE A 119 -70.85 21.95 -6.41
CA PHE A 119 -69.85 22.90 -5.97
C PHE A 119 -68.93 22.28 -4.92
N ALA A 120 -69.48 21.54 -3.96
CA ALA A 120 -68.70 20.86 -2.94
C ALA A 120 -67.70 19.87 -3.55
N ASN A 121 -68.12 19.05 -4.51
CA ASN A 121 -67.22 18.08 -5.14
C ASN A 121 -66.15 18.75 -6.02
N GLU A 122 -66.50 19.80 -6.76
CA GLU A 122 -65.54 20.52 -7.61
C GLU A 122 -64.48 21.24 -6.79
N LEU A 123 -64.90 21.96 -5.76
CA LEU A 123 -63.98 22.65 -4.88
C LEU A 123 -63.14 21.65 -4.07
N LYS A 124 -63.70 20.50 -3.68
CA LYS A 124 -62.93 19.39 -3.10
C LYS A 124 -61.79 18.95 -4.02
N ASP A 125 -62.10 18.64 -5.28
CA ASP A 125 -61.11 18.17 -6.26
C ASP A 125 -60.07 19.23 -6.60
N GLN A 126 -60.46 20.51 -6.62
CA GLN A 126 -59.54 21.63 -6.77
C GLN A 126 -58.62 21.74 -5.55
N MET A 127 -59.19 21.72 -4.33
CA MET A 127 -58.40 21.84 -3.10
C MET A 127 -57.44 20.67 -2.92
N THR A 128 -57.80 19.45 -3.32
CA THR A 128 -56.86 18.31 -3.27
C THR A 128 -55.62 18.53 -4.15
N ARG A 129 -55.75 19.25 -5.27
CA ARG A 129 -54.66 19.45 -6.26
C ARG A 129 -53.88 20.74 -6.03
N ASP A 130 -54.58 21.85 -5.80
CA ASP A 130 -54.03 23.19 -5.97
C ASP A 130 -53.94 23.99 -4.66
N PHE A 131 -54.56 23.53 -3.57
CA PHE A 131 -54.54 24.24 -2.30
C PHE A 131 -53.27 23.95 -1.50
N ASP A 132 -52.65 25.00 -0.94
CA ASP A 132 -51.54 24.88 -0.01
C ASP A 132 -52.04 24.42 1.38
N TRP A 133 -51.95 23.11 1.62
CA TRP A 133 -52.39 22.50 2.86
C TRP A 133 -51.45 22.74 4.06
N ASP A 134 -50.21 23.17 3.80
CA ASP A 134 -49.19 23.36 4.84
C ASP A 134 -49.33 24.74 5.48
N SER A 135 -49.52 25.79 4.66
CA SER A 135 -49.61 27.18 5.13
C SER A 135 -51.01 27.83 5.01
N GLY A 136 -51.90 27.28 4.20
CA GLY A 136 -53.22 27.84 3.91
C GLY A 136 -54.28 27.59 5.00
N ASP A 137 -55.29 28.47 5.02
CA ASP A 137 -56.52 28.34 5.82
C ASP A 137 -57.66 27.75 4.96
N PRO A 138 -57.92 26.43 5.04
CA PRO A 138 -58.92 25.77 4.20
C PRO A 138 -60.34 26.24 4.54
N ASP A 139 -60.61 26.60 5.79
CA ASP A 139 -61.95 26.96 6.24
C ASP A 139 -62.32 28.36 5.72
N LYS A 140 -61.35 29.28 5.74
CA LYS A 140 -61.48 30.59 5.07
C LYS A 140 -61.64 30.44 3.56
N HIS A 141 -60.83 29.61 2.91
CA HIS A 141 -60.92 29.39 1.46
C HIS A 141 -62.28 28.81 1.03
N ILE A 142 -62.78 27.80 1.75
CA ILE A 142 -64.12 27.22 1.52
C ILE A 142 -65.20 28.29 1.74
N THR A 143 -65.06 29.10 2.79
CA THR A 143 -66.04 30.16 3.10
C THR A 143 -66.08 31.24 2.02
N ASP A 144 -64.92 31.71 1.58
CA ASP A 144 -64.81 32.72 0.51
C ASP A 144 -65.37 32.18 -0.81
N ALA A 145 -65.12 30.91 -1.12
CA ALA A 145 -65.64 30.26 -2.33
C ALA A 145 -67.17 30.05 -2.27
N ILE A 146 -67.72 29.63 -1.11
CA ILE A 146 -69.17 29.52 -0.90
C ILE A 146 -69.84 30.88 -1.06
N ASN A 147 -69.30 31.91 -0.41
CA ASN A 147 -69.84 33.27 -0.48
C ASN A 147 -69.77 33.81 -1.92
N GLY A 148 -68.63 33.64 -2.59
CA GLY A 148 -68.45 34.05 -3.99
C GLY A 148 -69.41 33.34 -4.95
N TYR A 149 -69.73 32.06 -4.73
CA TYR A 149 -70.74 31.37 -5.55
C TYR A 149 -72.14 31.94 -5.34
N ILE A 150 -72.54 32.20 -4.09
CA ILE A 150 -73.86 32.76 -3.77
C ILE A 150 -74.01 34.18 -4.30
N GLU A 151 -72.99 35.04 -4.12
CA GLU A 151 -73.01 36.44 -4.59
C GLU A 151 -73.14 36.56 -6.11
N ASN A 152 -72.55 35.62 -6.86
CA ASN A 152 -72.61 35.57 -8.32
C ASN A 152 -73.79 34.76 -8.87
N SER A 153 -74.59 34.13 -8.01
CA SER A 153 -75.76 33.35 -8.43
C SER A 153 -76.91 34.27 -8.85
N PRO A 154 -77.63 33.95 -9.94
CA PRO A 154 -78.90 34.60 -10.28
C PRO A 154 -79.96 34.53 -9.17
N TYR A 155 -79.78 33.62 -8.19
CA TYR A 155 -80.70 33.35 -7.08
C TYR A 155 -80.21 33.88 -5.73
N LYS A 156 -79.27 34.82 -5.70
CA LYS A 156 -78.67 35.37 -4.46
C LYS A 156 -79.67 35.89 -3.42
N GLU A 157 -80.81 36.42 -3.88
CA GLU A 157 -81.87 36.96 -3.02
C GLU A 157 -82.88 35.89 -2.56
N ASP A 158 -82.75 34.62 -2.99
CA ASP A 158 -83.63 33.53 -2.58
C ASP A 158 -83.12 32.79 -1.33
N PRO A 159 -83.78 32.91 -0.17
CA PRO A 159 -83.35 32.27 1.06
C PRO A 159 -83.41 30.74 1.01
N ASN A 160 -84.31 30.16 0.21
CA ASN A 160 -84.49 28.70 0.11
C ASN A 160 -83.40 28.08 -0.75
N PHE A 161 -82.95 28.78 -1.80
CA PHE A 161 -81.79 28.37 -2.58
C PHE A 161 -80.51 28.48 -1.73
N GLY A 162 -80.22 29.67 -1.18
CA GLY A 162 -78.98 29.94 -0.44
C GLY A 162 -78.81 29.04 0.79
N SER A 163 -79.85 28.84 1.59
CA SER A 163 -79.76 27.97 2.79
C SER A 163 -79.49 26.50 2.46
N ASN A 164 -80.12 25.95 1.42
CA ASN A 164 -79.90 24.56 1.02
C ASN A 164 -78.57 24.37 0.29
N PHE A 165 -78.11 25.39 -0.45
CA PHE A 165 -76.75 25.44 -1.00
C PHE A 165 -75.71 25.38 0.11
N ILE A 166 -75.75 26.31 1.08
CA ILE A 166 -74.81 26.37 2.20
C ILE A 166 -74.82 25.05 2.98
N LYS A 167 -76.01 24.50 3.25
CA LYS A 167 -76.15 23.23 3.99
C LYS A 167 -75.39 22.09 3.30
N ASN A 168 -75.51 21.94 1.99
CA ASN A 168 -74.82 20.86 1.27
C ASN A 168 -73.33 21.18 1.02
N ALA A 169 -72.99 22.44 0.75
CA ALA A 169 -71.62 22.88 0.58
C ALA A 169 -70.79 22.77 1.87
N SER A 170 -71.43 22.93 3.05
CA SER A 170 -70.77 22.88 4.36
C SER A 170 -70.12 21.54 4.70
N ALA A 171 -70.51 20.44 4.03
CA ALA A 171 -69.87 19.13 4.16
C ALA A 171 -68.38 19.14 3.74
N LEU A 172 -67.97 20.11 2.93
CA LEU A 172 -66.55 20.36 2.59
C LEU A 172 -65.71 20.70 3.80
N ARG A 173 -66.26 21.43 4.78
CA ARG A 173 -65.49 21.87 5.96
C ARG A 173 -65.07 20.65 6.79
N GLU A 174 -66.01 19.75 7.06
CA GLU A 174 -65.73 18.49 7.76
C GLU A 174 -64.71 17.62 7.00
N TRP A 175 -64.85 17.51 5.67
CA TRP A 175 -63.86 16.82 4.85
C TRP A 175 -62.46 17.46 4.93
N SER A 176 -62.36 18.78 4.84
CA SER A 176 -61.08 19.49 4.82
C SER A 176 -60.29 19.32 6.12
N VAL A 177 -60.98 19.28 7.27
CA VAL A 177 -60.37 19.01 8.58
C VAL A 177 -59.81 17.60 8.62
N LYS A 178 -60.58 16.60 8.17
CA LYS A 178 -60.13 15.20 8.13
C LYS A 178 -58.94 15.04 7.19
N PHE A 179 -59.02 15.59 5.97
CA PHE A 179 -57.96 15.49 4.96
C PHE A 179 -56.65 16.15 5.44
N LYS A 180 -56.72 17.31 6.09
CA LYS A 180 -55.55 17.97 6.69
C LYS A 180 -54.92 17.14 7.80
N MET A 181 -55.73 16.48 8.64
CA MET A 181 -55.22 15.60 9.69
C MET A 181 -54.58 14.33 9.12
N ASP A 182 -55.20 13.73 8.09
CA ASP A 182 -54.64 12.55 7.41
C ASP A 182 -53.27 12.89 6.78
N ARG A 183 -53.16 14.01 6.05
CA ARG A 183 -51.87 14.48 5.49
C ARG A 183 -50.80 14.76 6.55
N LYS A 184 -51.17 15.41 7.65
CA LYS A 184 -50.21 15.65 8.76
C LYS A 184 -49.75 14.36 9.41
N THR A 185 -50.64 13.37 9.50
CA THR A 185 -50.30 12.05 10.03
C THR A 185 -49.34 11.33 9.08
N GLU A 186 -49.57 11.37 7.77
CA GLU A 186 -48.66 10.82 6.75
C GLU A 186 -47.29 11.49 6.81
N GLN A 187 -47.22 12.84 6.80
CA GLN A 187 -45.95 13.58 6.93
C GLN A 187 -45.19 13.24 8.22
N PHE A 188 -45.91 13.09 9.34
CA PHE A 188 -45.30 12.72 10.61
C PHE A 188 -44.71 11.30 10.56
N VAL A 189 -45.45 10.34 9.99
CA VAL A 189 -44.98 8.95 9.80
C VAL A 189 -43.76 8.90 8.88
N GLU A 190 -43.78 9.63 7.75
CA GLU A 190 -42.63 9.74 6.85
C GLU A 190 -41.40 10.32 7.55
N THR A 191 -41.57 11.39 8.33
CA THR A 191 -40.46 12.02 9.08
C THR A 191 -39.87 11.05 10.11
N GLN A 192 -40.70 10.29 10.81
CA GLN A 192 -40.25 9.28 11.77
C GLN A 192 -39.48 8.15 11.09
N GLN A 193 -39.97 7.67 9.95
CA GLN A 193 -39.32 6.64 9.16
C GLN A 193 -37.97 7.11 8.61
N GLN A 194 -37.91 8.32 8.04
CA GLN A 194 -36.66 8.94 7.59
C GLN A 194 -35.63 9.03 8.72
N SER A 195 -36.04 9.52 9.90
CA SER A 195 -35.17 9.66 11.07
C SER A 195 -34.61 8.30 11.55
N ALA A 196 -35.42 7.25 11.50
CA ALA A 196 -34.96 5.90 11.85
C ALA A 196 -33.95 5.34 10.83
N PHE A 197 -34.15 5.62 9.54
CA PHE A 197 -33.25 5.19 8.47
C PHE A 197 -31.91 5.94 8.51
N ASP A 198 -31.96 7.24 8.79
CA ASP A 198 -30.76 8.07 9.01
C ASP A 198 -29.99 7.60 10.24
N PHE A 199 -30.67 7.17 11.31
CA PHE A 199 -30.00 6.57 12.47
C PHE A 199 -29.28 5.27 12.10
N ILE A 200 -29.92 4.36 11.37
CA ILE A 200 -29.32 3.07 10.99
C ILE A 200 -28.06 3.29 10.16
N SER A 201 -28.13 4.15 9.15
CA SER A 201 -26.98 4.45 8.28
C SER A 201 -25.85 5.10 9.07
N THR A 202 -26.14 6.16 9.84
CA THR A 202 -25.14 6.87 10.67
C THR A 202 -24.50 5.95 11.70
N PHE A 203 -25.28 5.05 12.31
CA PHE A 203 -24.77 4.08 13.29
C PHE A 203 -23.78 3.11 12.65
N ILE A 204 -24.12 2.55 11.49
CA ILE A 204 -23.24 1.62 10.78
C ILE A 204 -21.96 2.31 10.34
N ASP A 205 -22.05 3.49 9.72
CA ASP A 205 -20.89 4.20 9.19
C ASP A 205 -19.95 4.63 10.33
N SER A 206 -20.48 5.25 11.39
CA SER A 206 -19.66 5.70 12.54
C SER A 206 -18.95 4.57 13.27
N GLN A 207 -19.62 3.42 13.45
CA GLN A 207 -19.02 2.25 14.12
C GLN A 207 -18.02 1.52 13.21
N SER A 208 -18.26 1.52 11.90
CA SER A 208 -17.32 0.92 10.93
C SER A 208 -16.03 1.74 10.81
N GLU A 209 -16.13 3.07 10.81
CA GLU A 209 -14.97 3.97 10.82
C GLU A 209 -14.17 3.89 12.14
N ALA A 210 -14.85 3.68 13.27
CA ALA A 210 -14.20 3.47 14.57
C ALA A 210 -13.47 2.12 14.69
N GLY A 211 -13.63 1.21 13.72
CA GLY A 211 -13.00 -0.11 13.72
C GLY A 211 -13.60 -1.09 14.73
N THR A 212 -14.86 -0.90 15.12
CA THR A 212 -15.58 -1.82 16.01
C THR A 212 -15.66 -3.21 15.37
N ASP A 213 -15.56 -4.28 16.18
CA ASP A 213 -15.69 -5.66 15.68
C ASP A 213 -17.03 -5.83 14.92
N PRO A 214 -17.03 -6.40 13.70
CA PRO A 214 -18.23 -6.52 12.88
C PRO A 214 -19.41 -7.25 13.56
N LYS A 215 -19.14 -8.25 14.41
CA LYS A 215 -20.20 -8.98 15.12
C LYS A 215 -20.76 -8.16 16.27
N GLU A 216 -19.90 -7.42 16.97
CA GLU A 216 -20.32 -6.53 18.06
C GLU A 216 -21.13 -5.34 17.53
N LEU A 217 -20.66 -4.69 16.46
CA LEU A 217 -21.39 -3.63 15.76
C LEU A 217 -22.78 -4.11 15.37
N THR A 218 -22.86 -5.27 14.70
CA THR A 218 -24.12 -5.83 14.23
C THR A 218 -25.06 -6.14 15.41
N LYS A 219 -24.55 -6.78 16.47
CA LYS A 219 -25.35 -7.04 17.68
C LYS A 219 -25.93 -5.74 18.27
N ASN A 220 -25.11 -4.69 18.35
CA ASN A 220 -25.54 -3.39 18.86
C ASN A 220 -26.59 -2.74 17.96
N LEU A 221 -26.44 -2.81 16.63
CA LEU A 221 -27.44 -2.35 15.67
C LEU A 221 -28.79 -3.04 15.90
N PHE A 222 -28.81 -4.38 15.96
CA PHE A 222 -30.04 -5.13 16.16
C PHE A 222 -30.68 -4.92 17.55
N ASN A 223 -29.90 -4.54 18.57
CA ASN A 223 -30.43 -4.11 19.87
C ASN A 223 -31.13 -2.75 19.80
N GLN A 224 -30.80 -1.88 18.83
CA GLN A 224 -31.44 -0.57 18.65
C GLN A 224 -32.75 -0.68 17.85
N LEU A 225 -32.91 -1.68 16.98
CA LEU A 225 -34.10 -1.80 16.14
C LEU A 225 -35.43 -1.82 16.92
N PRO A 226 -35.56 -2.52 18.07
CA PRO A 226 -36.78 -2.46 18.88
C PRO A 226 -37.09 -1.05 19.44
N VAL A 227 -36.06 -0.23 19.66
CA VAL A 227 -36.20 1.16 20.16
C VAL A 227 -36.72 2.09 19.06
N LEU A 228 -36.43 1.78 17.79
CA LEU A 228 -36.91 2.51 16.61
C LEU A 228 -38.27 1.99 16.10
N GLY A 229 -38.60 0.74 16.42
CA GLY A 229 -39.78 0.04 15.92
C GLY A 229 -41.10 0.50 16.54
N LYS A 230 -42.18 -0.25 16.22
CA LYS A 230 -43.57 0.07 16.56
C LYS A 230 -43.83 0.25 18.06
N ALA A 231 -43.15 -0.52 18.90
CA ALA A 231 -43.24 -0.41 20.37
C ALA A 231 -42.27 0.64 20.96
N GLY A 232 -41.45 1.25 20.12
CA GLY A 232 -40.38 2.17 20.48
C GLY A 232 -40.74 3.65 20.27
N THR A 233 -39.70 4.47 20.24
CA THR A 233 -39.77 5.95 20.23
C THR A 233 -40.23 6.54 18.90
N LEU A 234 -39.97 5.85 17.78
CA LEU A 234 -40.29 6.32 16.43
C LEU A 234 -41.44 5.57 15.76
N GLY A 235 -41.93 4.48 16.36
CA GLY A 235 -43.15 3.80 15.90
C GLY A 235 -43.06 3.16 14.51
N VAL A 236 -41.85 3.00 13.94
CA VAL A 236 -41.67 2.55 12.55
C VAL A 236 -42.01 1.07 12.41
N ASN A 237 -42.54 0.68 11.25
CA ASN A 237 -42.80 -0.72 10.94
C ASN A 237 -41.48 -1.53 10.93
N GLU A 238 -41.45 -2.65 11.64
CA GLU A 238 -40.28 -3.55 11.72
C GLU A 238 -39.84 -4.05 10.34
N GLU A 239 -40.78 -4.29 9.43
CA GLU A 239 -40.46 -4.71 8.05
C GLU A 239 -39.72 -3.61 7.27
N ALA A 240 -40.09 -2.35 7.50
CA ALA A 240 -39.40 -1.21 6.87
C ALA A 240 -38.00 -1.02 7.46
N LEU A 241 -37.83 -1.20 8.77
CA LEU A 241 -36.51 -1.17 9.43
C LEU A 241 -35.60 -2.31 8.94
N GLU A 242 -36.13 -3.53 8.84
CA GLU A 242 -35.38 -4.66 8.29
C GLU A 242 -34.97 -4.44 6.83
N GLY A 243 -35.88 -3.92 6.01
CA GLY A 243 -35.59 -3.54 4.63
C GLY A 243 -34.45 -2.51 4.55
N GLU A 244 -34.47 -1.51 5.43
CA GLU A 244 -33.40 -0.51 5.45
C GLU A 244 -32.07 -1.05 5.98
N VAL A 245 -32.08 -1.92 7.00
CA VAL A 245 -30.85 -2.61 7.47
C VAL A 245 -30.21 -3.41 6.32
N LEU A 246 -31.03 -4.09 5.52
CA LEU A 246 -30.54 -4.86 4.37
C LEU A 246 -30.02 -3.93 3.26
N ASN A 247 -30.68 -2.81 2.99
CA ASN A 247 -30.22 -1.79 2.06
C ASN A 247 -28.89 -1.16 2.52
N ALA A 248 -28.75 -0.87 3.82
CA ALA A 248 -27.52 -0.36 4.41
C ALA A 248 -26.39 -1.37 4.25
N ALA A 249 -26.62 -2.65 4.57
CA ALA A 249 -25.65 -3.72 4.35
C ALA A 249 -25.22 -3.81 2.88
N ARG A 250 -26.14 -3.61 1.94
CA ARG A 250 -25.82 -3.55 0.50
C ARG A 250 -24.94 -2.35 0.13
N ARG A 251 -25.18 -1.17 0.71
CA ARG A 251 -24.36 0.04 0.47
C ARG A 251 -22.93 -0.15 0.97
N ILE A 252 -22.76 -0.76 2.15
CA ILE A 252 -21.44 -0.94 2.78
C ILE A 252 -20.71 -2.21 2.33
N ALA A 253 -21.34 -3.11 1.56
CA ALA A 253 -20.73 -4.37 1.15
C ALA A 253 -19.41 -4.22 0.37
N GLY A 254 -19.18 -3.08 -0.29
CA GLY A 254 -17.92 -2.79 -0.98
C GLY A 254 -16.83 -2.20 -0.09
N SER A 255 -17.19 -1.36 0.89
CA SER A 255 -16.24 -0.64 1.76
C SER A 255 -15.95 -1.37 3.07
N HIS A 256 -16.98 -1.99 3.66
CA HIS A 256 -16.93 -2.73 4.93
C HIS A 256 -17.58 -4.12 4.74
N PRO A 257 -16.95 -5.00 3.94
CA PRO A 257 -17.55 -6.27 3.54
C PRO A 257 -17.82 -7.21 4.73
N GLU A 258 -16.97 -7.22 5.77
CA GLU A 258 -17.16 -8.04 6.97
C GLU A 258 -18.38 -7.61 7.78
N VAL A 259 -18.66 -6.31 7.85
CA VAL A 259 -19.84 -5.76 8.53
C VAL A 259 -21.11 -6.12 7.76
N ALA A 260 -21.11 -5.97 6.43
CA ALA A 260 -22.22 -6.38 5.60
C ALA A 260 -22.52 -7.89 5.74
N LEU A 261 -21.49 -8.73 5.75
CA LEU A 261 -21.62 -10.17 5.97
C LEU A 261 -22.10 -10.50 7.40
N ALA A 262 -21.66 -9.75 8.40
CA ALA A 262 -22.14 -9.92 9.77
C ALA A 262 -23.63 -9.58 9.90
N ILE A 263 -24.09 -8.50 9.27
CA ILE A 263 -25.51 -8.08 9.26
C ILE A 263 -26.40 -9.16 8.66
N ILE A 264 -26.08 -9.69 7.46
CA ILE A 264 -26.95 -10.67 6.79
C ILE A 264 -26.99 -12.03 7.50
N ASN A 265 -25.94 -12.37 8.25
CA ASN A 265 -25.85 -13.65 8.97
C ASN A 265 -26.26 -13.53 10.44
N HIS A 266 -26.58 -12.33 10.93
CA HIS A 266 -27.01 -12.12 12.30
C HIS A 266 -28.36 -12.78 12.56
N THR A 267 -28.47 -13.48 13.69
CA THR A 267 -29.71 -14.09 14.13
C THR A 267 -30.62 -13.04 14.76
N ARG A 268 -31.82 -12.88 14.19
CA ARG A 268 -32.89 -11.98 14.63
C ARG A 268 -34.18 -12.78 14.85
N LYS A 269 -35.14 -12.19 15.56
CA LYS A 269 -36.50 -12.74 15.64
C LYS A 269 -37.26 -12.44 14.35
N GLY A 270 -37.76 -13.49 13.70
CA GLY A 270 -38.67 -13.39 12.55
C GLY A 270 -40.11 -13.06 12.98
N ARG A 271 -40.98 -12.82 12.00
CA ARG A 271 -42.41 -12.53 12.22
C ARG A 271 -43.16 -13.65 12.96
N ASP A 272 -42.66 -14.88 12.85
CA ASP A 272 -43.14 -16.09 13.53
C ASP A 272 -42.54 -16.26 14.95
N GLY A 273 -41.72 -15.32 15.42
CA GLY A 273 -41.02 -15.39 16.71
C GLY A 273 -39.82 -16.35 16.72
N MET A 274 -39.52 -16.99 15.59
CA MET A 274 -38.39 -17.91 15.45
C MET A 274 -37.10 -17.16 15.15
N ASP A 275 -35.97 -17.74 15.56
CA ASP A 275 -34.65 -17.22 15.26
C ASP A 275 -34.31 -17.46 13.78
N ARG A 276 -34.11 -16.39 13.02
CA ARG A 276 -33.77 -16.40 11.59
C ARG A 276 -32.66 -15.41 11.30
N SER A 277 -31.94 -15.60 10.20
CA SER A 277 -31.04 -14.58 9.65
C SER A 277 -31.59 -14.14 8.30
N PHE A 278 -31.21 -12.96 7.81
CA PHE A 278 -31.57 -12.55 6.45
C PHE A 278 -31.09 -13.56 5.42
N ALA A 279 -29.94 -14.19 5.65
CA ALA A 279 -29.42 -15.25 4.81
C ALA A 279 -30.30 -16.52 4.75
N GLY A 280 -31.16 -16.75 5.74
CA GLY A 280 -32.11 -17.86 5.78
C GLY A 280 -33.50 -17.52 5.22
N ASP A 281 -33.77 -16.26 4.91
CA ASP A 281 -35.07 -15.80 4.43
C ASP A 281 -35.19 -15.97 2.90
N GLN A 282 -36.18 -16.74 2.45
CA GLN A 282 -36.39 -17.03 1.03
C GLN A 282 -36.74 -15.79 0.21
N ASP A 283 -37.54 -14.87 0.77
CA ASP A 283 -37.97 -13.62 0.14
C ASP A 283 -36.83 -12.60 -0.04
N LYS A 284 -35.71 -12.78 0.68
CA LYS A 284 -34.54 -11.88 0.65
C LYS A 284 -33.33 -12.50 -0.03
N GLN A 285 -33.45 -13.70 -0.61
CA GLN A 285 -32.32 -14.44 -1.18
C GLN A 285 -31.54 -13.65 -2.24
N ASP A 286 -32.23 -12.99 -3.17
CA ASP A 286 -31.57 -12.25 -4.27
C ASP A 286 -30.69 -11.12 -3.73
N VAL A 287 -31.20 -10.35 -2.77
CA VAL A 287 -30.46 -9.24 -2.14
C VAL A 287 -29.30 -9.77 -1.33
N VAL A 288 -29.49 -10.85 -0.56
CA VAL A 288 -28.43 -11.51 0.20
C VAL A 288 -27.32 -12.02 -0.73
N LEU A 289 -27.67 -12.65 -1.85
CA LEU A 289 -26.70 -13.13 -2.83
C LEU A 289 -25.90 -11.97 -3.43
N GLN A 290 -26.55 -10.85 -3.73
CA GLN A 290 -25.87 -9.65 -4.20
C GLN A 290 -24.91 -9.06 -3.16
N ILE A 291 -25.32 -8.98 -1.89
CA ILE A 291 -24.46 -8.53 -0.79
C ILE A 291 -23.25 -9.46 -0.66
N ARG A 292 -23.48 -10.78 -0.65
CA ARG A 292 -22.40 -11.79 -0.57
C ARG A 292 -21.42 -11.68 -1.73
N ALA A 293 -21.91 -11.54 -2.96
CA ALA A 293 -21.05 -11.41 -4.13
C ALA A 293 -20.20 -10.13 -4.09
N THR A 294 -20.81 -9.00 -3.70
CA THR A 294 -20.12 -7.72 -3.57
C THR A 294 -19.07 -7.76 -2.46
N ALA A 295 -19.42 -8.30 -1.29
CA ALA A 295 -18.53 -8.43 -0.16
C ALA A 295 -17.38 -9.42 -0.44
N ALA A 296 -17.66 -10.57 -1.07
CA ALA A 296 -16.63 -11.54 -1.45
C ALA A 296 -15.62 -10.93 -2.43
N LYS A 297 -16.10 -10.16 -3.42
CA LYS A 297 -15.22 -9.45 -4.35
C LYS A 297 -14.34 -8.43 -3.62
N ALA A 298 -14.91 -7.61 -2.75
CA ALA A 298 -14.16 -6.60 -1.99
C ALA A 298 -13.10 -7.23 -1.06
N ILE A 299 -13.45 -8.31 -0.35
CA ILE A 299 -12.49 -9.08 0.47
C ILE A 299 -11.38 -9.65 -0.42
N GLY A 300 -11.73 -10.20 -1.59
CA GLY A 300 -10.76 -10.71 -2.54
C GLY A 300 -9.79 -9.64 -3.04
N GLU A 301 -10.27 -8.42 -3.33
CA GLU A 301 -9.45 -7.28 -3.75
C GLU A 301 -8.54 -6.76 -2.63
N GLN A 302 -9.05 -6.64 -1.40
CA GLN A 302 -8.25 -6.24 -0.23
C GLN A 302 -7.16 -7.27 0.10
N PHE A 303 -7.51 -8.56 0.05
CA PHE A 303 -6.55 -9.65 0.20
C PHE A 303 -5.48 -9.62 -0.89
N GLU A 304 -5.88 -9.48 -2.16
CA GLU A 304 -4.95 -9.38 -3.29
C GLU A 304 -3.98 -8.20 -3.13
N ALA A 305 -4.46 -7.04 -2.69
CA ALA A 305 -3.63 -5.86 -2.46
C ALA A 305 -2.60 -6.08 -1.32
N SER A 306 -3.06 -6.60 -0.18
CA SER A 306 -2.18 -6.89 0.97
C SER A 306 -1.14 -7.96 0.65
N GLU A 307 -1.52 -9.00 -0.09
CA GLU A 307 -0.62 -10.08 -0.49
C GLU A 307 0.39 -9.60 -1.55
N LYS A 308 -0.03 -8.75 -2.50
CA LYS A 308 0.90 -8.07 -3.43
C LYS A 308 1.93 -7.22 -2.69
N GLU A 309 1.52 -6.44 -1.68
CA GLU A 309 2.45 -5.65 -0.87
C GLU A 309 3.42 -6.55 -0.08
N ARG A 310 2.92 -7.63 0.54
CA ARG A 310 3.74 -8.61 1.26
C ARG A 310 4.78 -9.26 0.34
N ILE A 311 4.37 -9.65 -0.87
CA ILE A 311 5.25 -10.24 -1.88
C ILE A 311 6.27 -9.21 -2.38
N ALA A 312 5.85 -7.97 -2.65
CA ALA A 312 6.76 -6.90 -3.04
C ALA A 312 7.82 -6.64 -1.96
N GLY A 313 7.44 -6.56 -0.69
CA GLY A 313 8.37 -6.42 0.43
C GLY A 313 9.36 -7.59 0.54
N TYR A 314 8.87 -8.83 0.41
CA TYR A 314 9.75 -10.02 0.37
C TYR A 314 10.70 -9.99 -0.83
N ASN A 315 10.21 -9.62 -2.01
CA ASN A 315 11.01 -9.57 -3.22
C ASN A 315 12.03 -8.41 -3.19
N VAL A 316 11.75 -7.32 -2.46
CA VAL A 316 12.73 -6.26 -2.18
C VAL A 316 13.87 -6.78 -1.30
N GLU A 317 13.59 -7.64 -0.34
CA GLU A 317 14.66 -8.29 0.45
C GLU A 317 15.47 -9.29 -0.40
N LEU A 318 14.83 -10.02 -1.32
CA LEU A 318 15.55 -10.80 -2.33
C LEU A 318 16.42 -9.89 -3.23
N PHE A 319 15.91 -8.72 -3.61
CA PHE A 319 16.64 -7.72 -4.39
C PHE A 319 17.88 -7.18 -3.63
N LYS A 320 17.76 -6.84 -2.35
CA LYS A 320 18.92 -6.41 -1.54
C LYS A 320 19.92 -7.55 -1.29
N GLY A 321 19.43 -8.79 -1.28
CA GLY A 321 20.21 -10.00 -1.04
C GLY A 321 20.97 -10.54 -2.25
N GLY A 322 20.86 -9.96 -3.44
CA GLY A 322 21.48 -10.51 -4.66
C GLY A 322 20.71 -11.68 -5.31
N ASN A 323 19.50 -11.98 -4.82
CA ASN A 323 18.69 -13.14 -5.20
C ASN A 323 17.45 -12.79 -6.05
N GLY A 324 17.51 -11.74 -6.88
CA GLY A 324 16.37 -11.27 -7.66
C GLY A 324 15.92 -12.25 -8.75
N ASP A 325 16.80 -13.16 -9.17
CA ASP A 325 16.48 -14.25 -10.09
C ASP A 325 15.51 -15.28 -9.48
N GLN A 326 15.39 -15.33 -8.15
CA GLN A 326 14.42 -16.18 -7.44
C GLN A 326 12.98 -15.61 -7.50
N ILE A 327 12.79 -14.43 -8.08
CA ILE A 327 11.46 -13.87 -8.37
C ILE A 327 10.87 -14.66 -9.54
N VAL A 328 9.96 -15.58 -9.20
CA VAL A 328 9.24 -16.45 -10.13
C VAL A 328 7.75 -16.13 -10.14
N ASP A 329 7.04 -16.65 -11.14
CA ASP A 329 5.58 -16.57 -11.21
C ASP A 329 4.96 -17.15 -9.93
N ARG A 330 3.97 -16.43 -9.38
CA ARG A 330 3.24 -16.85 -8.19
C ARG A 330 1.75 -16.79 -8.44
N VAL A 331 1.04 -17.86 -8.11
CA VAL A 331 -0.42 -17.90 -8.12
C VAL A 331 -0.92 -17.67 -6.71
N ILE A 332 -1.70 -16.61 -6.52
CA ILE A 332 -2.39 -16.32 -5.27
C ILE A 332 -3.83 -16.79 -5.42
N LYS A 333 -4.30 -17.60 -4.46
CA LYS A 333 -5.71 -17.93 -4.34
C LYS A 333 -6.37 -16.97 -3.37
N THR A 334 -7.27 -16.14 -3.86
CA THR A 334 -8.01 -15.20 -3.03
C THR A 334 -9.11 -15.93 -2.23
N PRO A 335 -9.58 -15.37 -1.10
CA PRO A 335 -10.65 -15.99 -0.29
C PRO A 335 -11.96 -16.24 -1.04
N ASP A 336 -12.26 -15.45 -2.08
CA ASP A 336 -13.42 -15.63 -2.98
C ASP A 336 -13.19 -16.72 -4.06
N GLY A 337 -12.04 -17.39 -4.05
CA GLY A 337 -11.73 -18.52 -4.92
C GLY A 337 -11.15 -18.17 -6.28
N ARG A 338 -10.91 -16.88 -6.57
CA ARG A 338 -10.18 -16.46 -7.77
C ARG A 338 -8.70 -16.83 -7.64
N GLU A 339 -8.10 -17.19 -8.76
CA GLU A 339 -6.65 -17.37 -8.88
C GLU A 339 -6.07 -16.17 -9.63
N VAL A 340 -5.13 -15.48 -8.99
CA VAL A 340 -4.44 -14.32 -9.56
C VAL A 340 -2.99 -14.70 -9.77
N THR A 341 -2.56 -14.74 -11.03
CA THR A 341 -1.17 -15.00 -11.39
C THR A 341 -0.38 -13.69 -11.40
N LEU A 342 0.59 -13.60 -10.51
CA LEU A 342 1.61 -12.57 -10.53
C LEU A 342 2.80 -13.07 -11.34
N THR A 343 2.96 -12.57 -12.56
CA THR A 343 4.13 -12.89 -13.40
C THR A 343 5.42 -12.34 -12.78
N ALA A 344 6.55 -13.03 -12.96
CA ALA A 344 7.88 -12.62 -12.50
C ALA A 344 8.25 -11.21 -13.00
N GLU A 345 7.91 -10.87 -14.24
CA GLU A 345 8.18 -9.56 -14.83
C GLU A 345 7.43 -8.43 -14.10
N ALA A 346 6.12 -8.58 -13.91
CA ALA A 346 5.31 -7.62 -13.15
C ALA A 346 5.82 -7.48 -11.70
N GLN A 347 6.22 -8.59 -11.07
CA GLN A 347 6.80 -8.57 -9.73
C GLN A 347 8.13 -7.81 -9.69
N ARG A 348 9.05 -8.02 -10.64
CA ARG A 348 10.33 -7.28 -10.72
C ARG A 348 10.11 -5.78 -10.90
N LYS A 349 9.15 -5.39 -11.73
CA LYS A 349 8.79 -3.97 -11.89
C LYS A 349 8.24 -3.36 -10.59
N ALA A 350 7.43 -4.12 -9.85
CA ALA A 350 6.91 -3.69 -8.55
C ALA A 350 8.03 -3.58 -7.49
N VAL A 351 9.06 -4.44 -7.55
CA VAL A 351 10.23 -4.39 -6.68
C VAL A 351 11.03 -3.11 -6.85
N GLU A 352 11.29 -2.66 -8.08
CA GLU A 352 11.97 -1.38 -8.32
C GLU A 352 11.22 -0.22 -7.65
N ALA A 353 9.90 -0.15 -7.87
CA ALA A 353 9.07 0.93 -7.30
C ALA A 353 9.02 0.89 -5.76
N GLU A 354 8.92 -0.30 -5.18
CA GLU A 354 8.91 -0.48 -3.72
C GLU A 354 10.28 -0.22 -3.10
N TYR A 355 11.35 -0.64 -3.76
CA TYR A 355 12.72 -0.34 -3.35
C TYR A 355 12.96 1.17 -3.31
N ASP A 356 12.58 1.91 -4.35
CA ASP A 356 12.68 3.36 -4.41
C ASP A 356 11.87 4.04 -3.29
N ARG A 357 10.66 3.54 -3.01
CA ARG A 357 9.81 4.04 -1.90
C ARG A 357 10.52 3.87 -0.56
N GLN A 358 11.03 2.67 -0.27
CA GLN A 358 11.76 2.38 0.96
C GLN A 358 13.05 3.19 1.06
N SER A 359 13.78 3.33 -0.04
CA SER A 359 15.03 4.05 -0.09
C SER A 359 14.84 5.54 0.19
N LYS A 360 13.79 6.17 -0.37
CA LYS A 360 13.41 7.56 -0.05
C LYS A 360 13.06 7.76 1.43
N LEU A 361 12.39 6.79 2.05
CA LEU A 361 12.10 6.84 3.49
C LEU A 361 13.38 6.75 4.32
N ILE A 362 14.31 5.87 3.96
CA ILE A 362 15.62 5.75 4.61
C ILE A 362 16.41 7.05 4.46
N ALA A 363 16.49 7.61 3.26
CA ALA A 363 17.18 8.86 2.98
C ALA A 363 16.61 10.01 3.83
N LYS A 364 15.28 10.14 3.91
CA LYS A 364 14.61 11.15 4.74
C LYS A 364 14.91 10.95 6.23
N HIS A 365 14.86 9.71 6.73
CA HIS A 365 15.12 9.41 8.14
C HIS A 365 16.58 9.66 8.52
N ARG A 366 17.51 9.29 7.64
CA ARG A 366 18.97 9.43 7.86
C ARG A 366 19.51 10.81 7.48
N LYS A 367 18.70 11.65 6.83
CA LYS A 367 19.11 12.95 6.25
C LYS A 367 20.27 12.79 5.26
N GLU A 368 20.21 11.74 4.45
CA GLU A 368 21.20 11.48 3.39
C GLU A 368 21.08 12.58 2.32
N THR A 369 22.23 13.04 1.82
CA THR A 369 22.33 13.82 0.59
C THR A 369 22.00 12.96 -0.64
N PRO A 370 21.66 13.54 -1.81
CA PRO A 370 21.39 12.77 -3.02
C PRO A 370 22.51 11.79 -3.38
N ASP A 371 23.77 12.22 -3.24
CA ASP A 371 24.93 11.38 -3.50
C ASP A 371 25.02 10.22 -2.50
N GLU A 372 24.86 10.48 -1.20
CA GLU A 372 24.89 9.42 -0.18
C GLU A 372 23.80 8.37 -0.40
N THR A 373 22.60 8.80 -0.79
CA THR A 373 21.50 7.88 -1.16
C THR A 373 21.86 7.05 -2.38
N MET A 374 22.35 7.67 -3.45
CA MET A 374 22.74 6.98 -4.68
C MET A 374 23.86 5.94 -4.44
N PHE A 375 24.88 6.28 -3.66
CA PHE A 375 25.97 5.35 -3.33
C PHE A 375 25.52 4.20 -2.40
N ARG A 376 24.55 4.44 -1.51
CA ARG A 376 23.90 3.37 -0.74
C ARG A 376 23.14 2.42 -1.66
N GLU A 377 22.32 2.97 -2.56
CA GLU A 377 21.50 2.20 -3.51
C GLU A 377 22.37 1.38 -4.46
N LEU A 378 23.46 1.97 -4.95
CA LEU A 378 24.42 1.33 -5.85
C LEU A 378 24.90 -0.04 -5.36
N ARG A 379 25.08 -0.22 -4.04
CA ARG A 379 25.51 -1.52 -3.49
C ARG A 379 24.47 -2.61 -3.72
N ASP A 380 23.19 -2.29 -3.62
CA ASP A 380 22.10 -3.25 -3.78
C ASP A 380 21.90 -3.57 -5.28
N TYR A 381 21.93 -2.55 -6.14
CA TYR A 381 21.88 -2.71 -7.60
C TYR A 381 23.03 -3.57 -8.13
N ARG A 382 24.26 -3.34 -7.65
CA ARG A 382 25.44 -4.16 -7.99
C ARG A 382 25.27 -5.64 -7.66
N ARG A 383 24.69 -5.97 -6.51
CA ARG A 383 24.48 -7.37 -6.10
C ARG A 383 23.55 -8.13 -7.03
N GLN A 384 22.60 -7.42 -7.62
CA GLN A 384 21.68 -7.94 -8.63
C GLN A 384 22.26 -7.89 -10.04
N GLY A 385 23.35 -7.14 -10.19
CA GLY A 385 23.89 -6.80 -11.49
C GLY A 385 22.88 -6.06 -12.37
N ALA A 386 22.03 -5.26 -11.72
CA ALA A 386 21.04 -4.38 -12.32
C ALA A 386 21.57 -2.94 -12.39
N THR A 387 21.13 -2.17 -13.38
CA THR A 387 21.59 -0.80 -13.59
C THR A 387 20.82 0.20 -12.72
N HIS A 388 21.54 0.95 -11.90
CA HIS A 388 21.01 2.12 -11.20
C HIS A 388 20.78 3.31 -12.15
N LYS A 389 19.53 3.54 -12.56
CA LYS A 389 19.15 4.58 -13.55
C LYS A 389 19.59 6.00 -13.18
N GLY A 390 19.48 6.39 -11.90
CA GLY A 390 19.91 7.73 -11.44
C GLY A 390 21.41 7.98 -11.59
N LEU A 391 22.23 6.98 -11.30
CA LEU A 391 23.69 7.03 -11.47
C LEU A 391 24.08 7.05 -12.95
N GLU A 392 23.44 6.23 -13.77
CA GLU A 392 23.64 6.23 -15.23
C GLU A 392 23.33 7.61 -15.87
N GLN A 393 22.23 8.24 -15.45
CA GLN A 393 21.88 9.60 -15.91
C GLN A 393 22.87 10.65 -15.40
N THR A 394 23.37 10.48 -14.17
CA THR A 394 24.36 11.41 -13.60
C THR A 394 25.69 11.30 -14.33
N LEU A 395 26.14 10.09 -14.67
CA LEU A 395 27.46 9.86 -15.27
C LEU A 395 27.49 9.90 -16.80
N SER A 396 26.34 10.02 -17.47
CA SER A 396 26.28 10.16 -18.92
C SER A 396 26.41 11.62 -19.39
N GLY A 397 26.98 11.79 -20.59
CA GLY A 397 27.04 13.07 -21.31
C GLY A 397 28.04 14.07 -20.75
N MET A 398 28.99 13.65 -19.93
CA MET A 398 30.04 14.51 -19.36
C MET A 398 30.89 15.16 -20.46
N ALA A 399 31.34 14.35 -21.43
CA ALA A 399 32.19 14.84 -22.52
C ALA A 399 31.43 15.73 -23.51
N ASP A 400 30.12 15.52 -23.67
CA ASP A 400 29.27 16.33 -24.54
C ASP A 400 28.92 17.69 -23.90
N MET A 401 28.85 17.74 -22.57
CA MET A 401 28.68 18.99 -21.81
C MET A 401 29.97 19.83 -21.75
N ALA A 402 31.12 19.21 -21.98
CA ALA A 402 32.42 19.86 -21.88
C ALA A 402 32.73 20.73 -23.11
N SER A 403 32.75 22.05 -22.92
CA SER A 403 33.19 23.01 -23.94
C SER A 403 33.98 24.16 -23.29
N VAL A 404 34.79 24.86 -24.09
CA VAL A 404 35.58 26.01 -23.61
C VAL A 404 34.65 27.13 -23.12
N ASP A 405 33.53 27.36 -23.81
CA ASP A 405 32.55 28.38 -23.41
C ASP A 405 31.83 28.03 -22.10
N MET A 406 31.61 26.73 -21.83
CA MET A 406 30.99 26.26 -20.58
C MET A 406 31.84 26.57 -19.35
N ILE A 407 33.18 26.58 -19.46
CA ILE A 407 34.08 26.92 -18.36
C ILE A 407 33.84 28.36 -17.87
N GLY A 408 33.42 29.26 -18.77
CA GLY A 408 33.07 30.64 -18.45
C GLY A 408 31.70 30.83 -17.78
N ASP A 409 30.84 29.81 -17.74
CA ASP A 409 29.50 29.84 -17.14
C ASP A 409 29.47 29.07 -15.79
N PRO A 410 29.35 29.77 -14.64
CA PRO A 410 29.40 29.13 -13.32
C PRO A 410 28.37 28.00 -13.13
N GLU A 411 27.13 28.16 -13.60
CA GLU A 411 26.08 27.15 -13.37
C GLU A 411 26.33 25.87 -14.19
N SER A 412 26.81 26.01 -15.42
CA SER A 412 27.13 24.87 -16.27
C SER A 412 28.40 24.16 -15.82
N LYS A 413 29.41 24.92 -15.37
CA LYS A 413 30.62 24.39 -14.73
C LYS A 413 30.29 23.59 -13.47
N ASP A 414 29.48 24.14 -12.56
CA ASP A 414 29.10 23.44 -11.32
C ASP A 414 28.36 22.13 -11.60
N ARG A 415 27.48 22.10 -12.61
CA ARG A 415 26.80 20.87 -13.04
C ARG A 415 27.76 19.81 -13.55
N LEU A 416 28.76 20.18 -14.37
CA LEU A 416 29.76 19.24 -14.85
C LEU A 416 30.68 18.77 -13.71
N MET A 417 31.10 19.68 -12.84
CA MET A 417 31.93 19.36 -11.67
C MET A 417 31.22 18.39 -10.72
N ASN A 418 29.91 18.55 -10.51
CA ASN A 418 29.12 17.59 -9.74
C ASN A 418 29.16 16.18 -10.36
N LYS A 419 29.01 16.06 -11.68
CA LYS A 419 29.12 14.77 -12.39
C LYS A 419 30.53 14.16 -12.23
N LEU A 420 31.57 14.97 -12.38
CA LEU A 420 32.97 14.55 -12.20
C LEU A 420 33.30 14.15 -10.75
N ASN A 421 32.71 14.81 -9.77
CA ASN A 421 32.85 14.46 -8.36
C ASN A 421 32.18 13.11 -8.05
N VAL A 422 30.99 12.86 -8.58
CA VAL A 422 30.33 11.54 -8.49
C VAL A 422 31.20 10.48 -9.18
N TYR A 423 31.75 10.78 -10.35
CA TYR A 423 32.66 9.88 -11.05
C TYR A 423 33.90 9.55 -10.20
N ARG A 424 34.57 10.55 -9.64
CA ARG A 424 35.76 10.37 -8.78
C ARG A 424 35.43 9.54 -7.54
N LYS A 425 34.27 9.78 -6.91
CA LYS A 425 33.82 8.99 -5.76
C LYS A 425 33.53 7.53 -6.14
N LEU A 426 32.87 7.31 -7.28
CA LEU A 426 32.64 5.97 -7.82
C LEU A 426 33.96 5.24 -8.13
N ARG A 427 34.95 5.96 -8.66
CA ARG A 427 36.30 5.46 -8.93
C ARG A 427 37.00 4.96 -7.67
N GLN A 428 36.82 5.65 -6.56
CA GLN A 428 37.39 5.28 -5.26
C GLN A 428 36.65 4.08 -4.63
N GLU A 429 35.33 3.97 -4.82
CA GLU A 429 34.53 2.89 -4.23
C GLU A 429 34.60 1.56 -5.00
N SER A 430 34.55 1.59 -6.33
CA SER A 430 34.59 0.37 -7.16
C SER A 430 34.94 0.71 -8.61
N LYS A 431 36.13 0.27 -9.05
CA LYS A 431 36.58 0.38 -10.45
C LYS A 431 35.61 -0.29 -11.42
N ASN A 432 34.95 -1.36 -10.99
CA ASN A 432 34.05 -2.17 -11.80
C ASN A 432 32.75 -1.41 -12.11
N SER A 433 32.32 -0.56 -11.17
CA SER A 433 31.10 0.22 -11.31
C SER A 433 31.25 1.33 -12.34
N ILE A 434 32.42 1.98 -12.43
CA ILE A 434 32.63 3.04 -13.43
C ILE A 434 32.29 2.56 -14.83
N MET A 435 32.78 1.37 -15.17
CA MET A 435 32.58 0.79 -16.49
C MET A 435 31.11 0.57 -16.79
N ALA A 436 30.31 0.11 -15.82
CA ALA A 436 28.88 -0.12 -15.98
C ALA A 436 28.05 1.13 -16.29
N TYR A 437 28.48 2.29 -15.77
CA TYR A 437 27.67 3.51 -15.72
C TYR A 437 28.19 4.63 -16.63
N THR A 438 29.29 4.42 -17.34
CA THR A 438 29.88 5.42 -18.25
C THR A 438 30.16 4.85 -19.63
N LYS A 439 29.95 5.67 -20.66
CA LYS A 439 30.40 5.38 -22.02
C LYS A 439 31.89 5.71 -22.15
N GLU A 440 32.58 5.06 -23.08
CA GLU A 440 34.02 5.23 -23.31
C GLU A 440 34.42 6.72 -23.44
N LYS A 441 33.69 7.50 -24.24
CA LYS A 441 33.94 8.94 -24.41
C LYS A 441 33.86 9.73 -23.10
N ASP A 442 32.83 9.49 -22.28
CA ASP A 442 32.63 10.18 -21.00
C ASP A 442 33.69 9.76 -19.97
N ARG A 443 34.06 8.48 -20.00
CA ARG A 443 35.09 7.89 -19.14
C ARG A 443 36.48 8.42 -19.46
N ASP A 444 36.84 8.51 -20.74
CA ASP A 444 38.12 9.08 -21.19
C ASP A 444 38.24 10.55 -20.79
N PHE A 445 37.14 11.31 -20.91
CA PHE A 445 37.08 12.70 -20.45
C PHE A 445 37.28 12.81 -18.94
N ALA A 446 36.56 12.01 -18.17
CA ALA A 446 36.64 12.03 -16.72
C ALA A 446 38.00 11.55 -16.19
N GLU A 447 38.61 10.51 -16.76
CA GLU A 447 39.97 10.09 -16.39
C GLU A 447 41.02 11.14 -16.76
N ALA A 448 40.90 11.81 -17.91
CA ALA A 448 41.81 12.89 -18.27
C ALA A 448 41.73 14.06 -17.28
N PHE A 449 40.51 14.40 -16.83
CA PHE A 449 40.29 15.40 -15.77
C PHE A 449 40.92 14.95 -14.45
N VAL A 450 40.63 13.72 -14.00
CA VAL A 450 41.12 13.18 -12.72
C VAL A 450 42.65 13.09 -12.70
N GLU A 451 43.30 12.63 -13.77
CA GLU A 451 44.76 12.58 -13.83
C GLU A 451 45.37 14.00 -13.88
N ALA A 452 44.73 14.97 -14.54
CA ALA A 452 45.21 16.35 -14.54
C ALA A 452 45.16 16.99 -13.14
N THR A 453 44.10 16.73 -12.38
CA THR A 453 43.98 17.23 -11.00
C THR A 453 44.85 16.45 -10.01
N ASP A 454 44.85 15.11 -10.08
CA ASP A 454 45.42 14.26 -9.03
C ASP A 454 46.91 13.97 -9.26
N TYR A 455 47.39 13.97 -10.51
CA TYR A 455 48.78 13.66 -10.87
C TYR A 455 49.58 14.90 -11.30
N LEU A 456 48.95 15.85 -11.98
CA LEU A 456 49.61 17.09 -12.44
C LEU A 456 49.35 18.31 -11.53
N ASP A 457 48.58 18.14 -10.45
CA ASP A 457 48.19 19.21 -9.53
C ASP A 457 47.57 20.45 -10.23
N MET A 458 46.87 20.24 -11.34
CA MET A 458 46.18 21.32 -12.06
C MET A 458 44.95 21.79 -11.29
N SER A 459 44.64 23.09 -11.36
CA SER A 459 43.35 23.63 -10.90
C SER A 459 42.19 23.05 -11.73
N ASP A 460 40.99 23.00 -11.17
CA ASP A 460 39.79 22.49 -11.85
C ASP A 460 39.58 23.07 -13.26
N ASP A 461 39.79 24.38 -13.46
CA ASP A 461 39.65 25.02 -14.77
C ASP A 461 40.69 24.52 -15.78
N ALA A 462 41.95 24.51 -15.39
CA ALA A 462 43.04 23.97 -16.21
C ALA A 462 42.85 22.48 -16.50
N ALA A 463 42.36 21.70 -15.54
CA ALA A 463 42.07 20.28 -15.72
C ALA A 463 40.88 20.04 -16.67
N LEU A 464 39.82 20.86 -16.62
CA LEU A 464 38.71 20.82 -17.58
C LEU A 464 39.18 21.14 -18.99
N GLU A 465 39.97 22.21 -19.17
CA GLU A 465 40.55 22.56 -20.46
C GLU A 465 41.46 21.44 -21.00
N PHE A 466 42.26 20.83 -20.13
CA PHE A 466 43.11 19.70 -20.47
C PHE A 466 42.28 18.50 -20.93
N ALA A 467 41.24 18.11 -20.18
CA ALA A 467 40.37 17.00 -20.52
C ALA A 467 39.64 17.21 -21.86
N ILE A 468 39.20 18.44 -22.16
CA ILE A 468 38.62 18.81 -23.46
C ILE A 468 39.64 18.59 -24.58
N LYS A 469 40.88 19.06 -24.40
CA LYS A 469 41.94 18.93 -25.43
C LYS A 469 42.34 17.47 -25.68
N VAL A 470 42.44 16.66 -24.63
CA VAL A 470 42.86 15.24 -24.73
C VAL A 470 41.78 14.37 -25.37
N THR A 471 40.50 14.72 -25.24
CA THR A 471 39.39 13.92 -25.80
C THR A 471 38.98 14.32 -27.21
N GLN A 472 39.42 15.49 -27.69
CA GLN A 472 39.21 15.91 -29.07
C GLN A 472 40.18 15.25 -30.06
N PRO A 473 39.81 15.12 -31.36
CA PRO A 473 40.74 14.69 -32.40
C PRO A 473 41.95 15.63 -32.48
N LEU A 474 43.14 15.06 -32.74
CA LEU A 474 44.36 15.85 -32.90
C LEU A 474 44.25 16.81 -34.09
N ASP A 475 44.41 18.11 -33.82
CA ASP A 475 44.48 19.14 -34.83
C ASP A 475 45.88 19.20 -35.50
N ALA A 476 46.11 20.17 -36.39
CA ALA A 476 47.40 20.30 -37.08
C ALA A 476 48.56 20.58 -36.11
N ALA A 477 48.33 21.43 -35.09
CA ALA A 477 49.33 21.80 -34.11
C ALA A 477 49.68 20.62 -33.17
N GLY A 478 48.67 19.89 -32.70
CA GLY A 478 48.84 18.69 -31.89
C GLY A 478 49.62 17.60 -32.63
N ARG A 479 49.36 17.40 -33.93
CA ARG A 479 50.13 16.45 -34.75
C ARG A 479 51.59 16.85 -34.91
N GLU A 480 51.87 18.15 -35.08
CA GLU A 480 53.24 18.66 -35.13
C GLU A 480 53.97 18.41 -33.79
N GLN A 481 53.28 18.65 -32.67
CA GLN A 481 53.83 18.44 -31.34
C GLN A 481 54.13 16.96 -31.04
N VAL A 482 53.22 16.06 -31.39
CA VAL A 482 53.45 14.60 -31.29
C VAL A 482 54.63 14.19 -32.16
N SER A 483 54.73 14.68 -33.40
CA SER A 483 55.84 14.37 -34.29
C SER A 483 57.20 14.80 -33.75
N LYS A 484 57.27 15.91 -33.00
CA LYS A 484 58.51 16.38 -32.35
C LYS A 484 59.00 15.40 -31.28
N PHE A 485 58.08 14.81 -30.52
CA PHE A 485 58.40 13.92 -29.39
C PHE A 485 58.25 12.42 -29.71
N GLN A 486 57.92 12.04 -30.95
CA GLN A 486 57.61 10.65 -31.31
C GLN A 486 58.70 9.66 -30.89
N ARG A 487 59.98 10.00 -31.07
CA ARG A 487 61.11 9.15 -30.66
C ARG A 487 61.20 8.94 -29.14
N GLU A 488 60.88 9.97 -28.36
CA GLU A 488 60.85 9.89 -26.89
C GLU A 488 59.63 9.08 -26.42
N ILE A 489 58.48 9.26 -27.07
CA ILE A 489 57.27 8.48 -26.82
C ILE A 489 57.54 6.98 -27.07
N ASP A 490 58.12 6.64 -28.22
CA ASP A 490 58.43 5.24 -28.57
C ASP A 490 59.44 4.61 -27.61
N SER A 491 60.45 5.38 -27.18
CA SER A 491 61.44 4.94 -26.20
C SER A 491 60.84 4.70 -24.82
N GLU A 492 60.01 5.61 -24.32
CA GLU A 492 59.41 5.48 -22.98
C GLU A 492 58.32 4.40 -22.94
N ILE A 493 57.58 4.20 -24.04
CA ILE A 493 56.69 3.04 -24.18
C ILE A 493 57.49 1.73 -24.18
N GLY A 494 58.66 1.71 -24.85
CA GLY A 494 59.59 0.58 -24.80
C GLY A 494 60.10 0.29 -23.38
N ASN A 495 60.37 1.34 -22.59
CA ASN A 495 60.74 1.19 -21.18
C ASN A 495 59.58 0.68 -20.32
N LEU A 496 58.33 1.01 -20.66
CA LEU A 496 57.13 0.54 -19.95
C LEU A 496 57.02 -1.00 -20.01
N SER A 497 57.30 -1.61 -21.16
CA SER A 497 57.39 -3.09 -21.33
C SER A 497 58.45 -3.77 -20.47
N THR A 498 59.35 -3.01 -19.85
CA THR A 498 60.47 -3.57 -19.07
C THR A 498 60.31 -3.32 -17.57
N LYS A 499 59.30 -2.55 -17.14
CA LYS A 499 59.05 -2.22 -15.74
C LYS A 499 58.08 -3.22 -15.11
N LYS A 500 58.63 -4.08 -14.25
CA LYS A 500 57.88 -5.03 -13.43
C LYS A 500 56.75 -4.34 -12.63
N GLY A 501 55.57 -4.97 -12.59
CA GLY A 501 54.45 -4.58 -11.73
C GLY A 501 53.68 -3.31 -12.13
N TRP A 502 54.00 -2.67 -13.25
CA TRP A 502 53.41 -1.38 -13.64
C TRP A 502 51.86 -1.41 -13.72
N PHE A 503 51.30 -2.49 -14.27
CA PHE A 503 49.84 -2.69 -14.36
C PHE A 503 49.20 -3.35 -13.12
N GLY A 504 49.94 -3.54 -12.01
CA GLY A 504 49.41 -4.18 -10.79
C GLY A 504 49.21 -5.69 -10.92
N ILE A 505 49.85 -6.32 -11.90
CA ILE A 505 49.95 -7.77 -12.02
C ILE A 505 51.14 -8.18 -11.14
N GLU A 506 50.88 -8.94 -10.08
CA GLU A 506 51.89 -9.35 -9.08
C GLU A 506 52.94 -10.33 -9.64
N THR A 507 52.64 -10.97 -10.78
CA THR A 507 53.56 -11.88 -11.47
C THR A 507 54.48 -11.12 -12.43
N ASP A 508 55.72 -11.61 -12.53
CA ASP A 508 56.92 -10.94 -13.04
C ASP A 508 56.96 -10.65 -14.57
N SER A 509 55.82 -10.62 -15.26
CA SER A 509 55.72 -10.53 -16.73
C SER A 509 54.73 -9.47 -17.23
N ASP A 510 54.98 -8.96 -18.45
CA ASP A 510 54.03 -8.13 -19.20
C ASP A 510 52.65 -8.81 -19.30
N PRO A 511 51.54 -8.04 -19.36
CA PRO A 511 50.23 -8.63 -19.59
C PRO A 511 50.22 -9.46 -20.88
N THR A 512 49.57 -10.63 -20.89
CA THR A 512 49.62 -11.54 -22.04
C THR A 512 49.07 -10.91 -23.33
N ASN A 513 48.24 -9.87 -23.21
CA ASN A 513 47.75 -9.02 -24.32
C ASN A 513 48.48 -7.66 -24.44
N PHE A 514 49.76 -7.59 -24.10
CA PHE A 514 50.55 -6.36 -24.03
C PHE A 514 50.52 -5.51 -25.32
N SER A 515 50.50 -6.12 -26.50
CA SER A 515 50.49 -5.39 -27.78
C SER A 515 49.26 -4.48 -27.94
N THR A 516 48.08 -4.97 -27.56
CA THR A 516 46.83 -4.20 -27.53
C THR A 516 46.92 -3.06 -26.52
N VAL A 517 47.36 -3.37 -25.30
CA VAL A 517 47.46 -2.41 -24.18
C VAL A 517 48.43 -1.28 -24.55
N LYS A 518 49.59 -1.63 -25.10
CA LYS A 518 50.60 -0.70 -25.61
C LYS A 518 50.03 0.27 -26.64
N THR A 519 49.20 -0.22 -27.56
CA THR A 519 48.57 0.61 -28.60
C THR A 519 47.63 1.64 -27.98
N LYS A 520 46.78 1.22 -27.03
CA LYS A 520 45.86 2.14 -26.31
C LYS A 520 46.62 3.19 -25.50
N VAL A 521 47.64 2.79 -24.74
CA VAL A 521 48.50 3.71 -23.98
C VAL A 521 49.20 4.69 -24.91
N SER A 522 49.72 4.23 -26.05
CA SER A 522 50.38 5.08 -27.04
C SER A 522 49.45 6.15 -27.59
N GLN A 523 48.25 5.77 -28.04
CA GLN A 523 47.28 6.70 -28.60
C GLN A 523 46.86 7.77 -27.58
N LEU A 524 46.61 7.38 -26.33
CA LEU A 524 46.23 8.33 -25.28
C LEU A 524 47.40 9.23 -24.89
N ALA A 525 48.62 8.69 -24.77
CA ALA A 525 49.82 9.47 -24.49
C ALA A 525 50.12 10.52 -25.58
N GLN A 526 49.92 10.18 -26.86
CA GLN A 526 50.05 11.13 -27.96
C GLN A 526 49.10 12.32 -27.80
N LYS A 527 47.84 12.07 -27.41
CA LYS A 527 46.87 13.15 -27.14
C LYS A 527 47.28 14.01 -25.94
N MET A 528 47.82 13.41 -24.88
CA MET A 528 48.33 14.15 -23.72
C MET A 528 49.58 14.99 -24.05
N VAL A 529 50.47 14.50 -24.90
CA VAL A 529 51.63 15.27 -25.41
C VAL A 529 51.19 16.45 -26.27
N ALA A 530 50.18 16.24 -27.13
CA ALA A 530 49.58 17.33 -27.89
C ALA A 530 48.93 18.39 -26.99
N ALA A 531 48.40 17.99 -25.83
CA ALA A 531 47.89 18.89 -24.80
C ALA A 531 48.98 19.57 -23.95
N GLY A 532 50.27 19.29 -24.20
CA GLY A 532 51.40 19.97 -23.57
C GLY A 532 52.10 19.20 -22.45
N VAL A 533 51.72 17.94 -22.18
CA VAL A 533 52.35 17.11 -21.16
C VAL A 533 53.65 16.51 -21.69
N LYS A 534 54.67 16.38 -20.84
CA LYS A 534 55.95 15.77 -21.24
C LYS A 534 55.76 14.29 -21.56
N PRO A 535 56.52 13.70 -22.51
CA PRO A 535 56.31 12.32 -22.95
C PRO A 535 56.25 11.28 -21.82
N LYS A 536 57.16 11.36 -20.84
CA LYS A 536 57.21 10.43 -19.70
C LYS A 536 55.98 10.52 -18.78
N GLU A 537 55.53 11.74 -18.49
CA GLU A 537 54.34 12.00 -17.67
C GLU A 537 53.08 11.56 -18.44
N ALA A 538 52.99 11.90 -19.73
CA ALA A 538 51.90 11.52 -20.62
C ALA A 538 51.72 9.99 -20.71
N ILE A 539 52.81 9.23 -20.81
CA ILE A 539 52.76 7.77 -20.83
C ILE A 539 52.32 7.22 -19.47
N THR A 540 52.73 7.84 -18.37
CA THR A 540 52.33 7.43 -17.02
C THR A 540 50.83 7.63 -16.81
N MET A 541 50.32 8.83 -17.12
CA MET A 541 48.90 9.16 -17.05
C MET A 541 48.08 8.27 -17.99
N ALA A 542 48.54 8.03 -19.22
CA ALA A 542 47.86 7.15 -20.16
C ALA A 542 47.79 5.71 -19.65
N ALA A 543 48.88 5.21 -19.04
CA ALA A 543 48.89 3.88 -18.42
C ALA A 543 47.95 3.79 -17.20
N ASN A 544 47.90 4.83 -16.36
CA ASN A 544 46.97 4.91 -15.23
C ASN A 544 45.51 4.89 -15.69
N ALA A 545 45.17 5.68 -16.71
CA ALA A 545 43.82 5.73 -17.28
C ALA A 545 43.41 4.37 -17.88
N VAL A 546 44.31 3.71 -18.63
CA VAL A 546 44.05 2.36 -19.17
C VAL A 546 43.89 1.34 -18.03
N LYS A 547 44.70 1.43 -16.96
CA LYS A 547 44.59 0.56 -15.78
C LYS A 547 43.30 0.79 -14.99
N ALA A 548 42.81 2.02 -14.92
CA ALA A 548 41.53 2.35 -14.29
C ALA A 548 40.35 1.75 -15.05
N ASN A 549 40.48 1.63 -16.38
CA ASN A 549 39.43 1.17 -17.29
C ASN A 549 39.49 -0.32 -17.65
N THR A 550 40.37 -1.09 -17.01
CA THR A 550 40.55 -2.53 -17.30
C THR A 550 40.50 -3.36 -16.02
N GLN A 551 40.16 -4.64 -16.15
CA GLN A 551 40.25 -5.65 -15.08
C GLN A 551 41.37 -6.62 -15.38
N SER A 552 42.06 -7.14 -14.37
CA SER A 552 43.11 -8.15 -14.56
C SER A 552 42.64 -9.53 -14.13
N HIS A 553 42.88 -10.56 -14.94
CA HIS A 553 42.70 -11.96 -14.55
C HIS A 553 43.87 -12.80 -15.09
N ASN A 554 44.56 -13.52 -14.21
CA ASN A 554 45.68 -14.42 -14.52
C ASN A 554 46.61 -13.88 -15.63
N GLY A 555 47.19 -12.69 -15.41
CA GLY A 555 48.13 -12.03 -16.34
C GLY A 555 47.50 -11.32 -17.56
N THR A 556 46.19 -11.35 -17.74
CA THR A 556 45.50 -10.71 -18.88
C THR A 556 44.72 -9.47 -18.44
N LEU A 557 44.83 -8.37 -19.20
CA LEU A 557 44.01 -7.16 -19.01
C LEU A 557 42.75 -7.22 -19.88
N LEU A 558 41.59 -7.03 -19.25
CA LEU A 558 40.27 -7.16 -19.83
C LEU A 558 39.61 -5.80 -19.92
N ASP A 559 39.32 -5.37 -21.14
CA ASP A 559 38.42 -4.23 -21.37
C ASP A 559 36.98 -4.75 -21.42
N LEU A 560 36.20 -4.30 -20.44
CA LEU A 560 34.84 -4.74 -20.23
C LEU A 560 33.79 -3.79 -20.82
N ASN A 561 34.21 -2.68 -21.46
CA ASN A 561 33.37 -1.77 -22.25
C ASN A 561 31.90 -1.65 -21.81
N GLY A 562 31.62 -1.03 -20.67
CA GLY A 562 30.23 -0.83 -20.26
C GLY A 562 29.64 -1.92 -19.37
N LEU A 563 30.34 -3.05 -19.16
CA LEU A 563 29.77 -4.17 -18.42
C LEU A 563 29.92 -4.01 -16.91
N ASP A 564 28.81 -4.22 -16.22
CA ASP A 564 28.79 -4.36 -14.77
C ASP A 564 29.30 -5.74 -14.37
N VAL A 565 30.41 -5.79 -13.62
CA VAL A 565 31.02 -7.05 -13.19
C VAL A 565 31.09 -7.14 -11.67
N PRO A 566 31.02 -8.35 -11.07
CA PRO A 566 31.15 -8.53 -9.62
C PRO A 566 32.35 -7.77 -9.03
N ASP A 567 32.24 -7.23 -7.80
CA ASP A 567 33.33 -6.46 -7.16
C ASP A 567 34.66 -7.26 -7.05
N GLN A 568 34.57 -8.59 -6.90
CA GLN A 568 35.70 -9.53 -6.95
C GLN A 568 35.68 -10.30 -8.28
N PHE A 569 35.72 -9.56 -9.38
CA PHE A 569 35.63 -10.16 -10.72
C PHE A 569 36.68 -11.27 -10.97
N PRO A 570 37.95 -11.13 -10.54
CA PRO A 570 38.93 -12.21 -10.69
C PRO A 570 38.49 -13.49 -9.98
N ASP A 571 38.14 -13.42 -8.69
CA ASP A 571 37.68 -14.57 -7.90
C ASP A 571 36.39 -15.20 -8.48
N ALA A 572 35.50 -14.37 -9.04
CA ALA A 572 34.28 -14.82 -9.70
C ALA A 572 34.58 -15.58 -11.00
N VAL A 573 35.60 -15.16 -11.75
CA VAL A 573 36.06 -15.86 -12.95
C VAL A 573 36.74 -17.18 -12.57
N ASP A 574 37.57 -17.19 -11.52
CA ASP A 574 38.19 -18.42 -11.00
C ASP A 574 37.12 -19.44 -10.62
N GLU A 575 36.08 -19.01 -9.88
CA GLU A 575 34.96 -19.88 -9.51
C GLU A 575 34.21 -20.42 -10.75
N ALA A 576 33.95 -19.55 -11.72
CA ALA A 576 33.29 -19.95 -12.97
C ALA A 576 34.15 -20.94 -13.79
N LEU A 577 35.48 -20.79 -13.78
CA LEU A 577 36.42 -21.72 -14.39
C LEU A 577 36.41 -23.05 -13.65
N VAL A 578 36.43 -23.06 -12.30
CA VAL A 578 36.34 -24.27 -11.48
C VAL A 578 35.05 -25.04 -11.80
N GLN A 579 33.90 -24.36 -11.83
CA GLN A 579 32.63 -24.98 -12.20
C GLN A 579 32.64 -25.51 -13.64
N PHE A 580 33.21 -24.76 -14.58
CA PHE A 580 33.36 -25.20 -15.96
C PHE A 580 34.21 -26.47 -16.06
N ILE A 581 35.33 -26.54 -15.35
CA ILE A 581 36.25 -27.68 -15.33
C ILE A 581 35.57 -28.90 -14.73
N ALA A 582 34.89 -28.73 -13.59
CA ALA A 582 34.14 -29.81 -12.94
C ALA A 582 33.03 -30.37 -13.84
N ALA A 583 32.37 -29.51 -14.63
CA ALA A 583 31.36 -29.92 -15.60
C ALA A 583 31.95 -30.56 -16.87
N ASN A 584 33.22 -30.29 -17.20
CA ASN A 584 33.87 -30.70 -18.45
C ASN A 584 35.26 -31.35 -18.23
N PRO A 585 35.39 -32.43 -17.43
CA PRO A 585 36.70 -32.98 -17.05
C PRO A 585 37.52 -33.48 -18.25
N LYS A 586 36.86 -34.01 -19.30
CA LYS A 586 37.51 -34.51 -20.52
C LYS A 586 38.10 -33.40 -21.40
N VAL A 587 37.60 -32.18 -21.27
CA VAL A 587 38.13 -31.02 -22.02
C VAL A 587 39.53 -30.69 -21.51
N ILE A 588 39.71 -30.67 -20.19
CA ILE A 588 40.99 -30.38 -19.54
C ILE A 588 42.01 -31.49 -19.83
N GLU A 589 41.61 -32.75 -19.65
CA GLU A 589 42.46 -33.92 -19.93
C GLU A 589 43.00 -33.93 -21.37
N ARG A 590 42.18 -33.58 -22.37
CA ARG A 590 42.62 -33.49 -23.78
C ARG A 590 43.48 -32.27 -24.09
N SER A 591 43.29 -31.17 -23.35
CA SER A 591 44.04 -29.94 -23.58
C SER A 591 45.44 -29.97 -22.98
N GLY A 592 45.67 -30.80 -21.95
CA GLY A 592 46.95 -30.88 -21.22
C GLY A 592 47.28 -29.62 -20.42
N LEU A 593 46.30 -28.75 -20.15
CA LEU A 593 46.43 -27.54 -19.35
C LEU A 593 45.88 -27.78 -17.95
N ASP A 594 46.53 -27.25 -16.92
CA ASP A 594 45.98 -27.26 -15.57
C ASP A 594 44.99 -26.09 -15.36
N PRO A 595 44.08 -26.16 -14.36
CA PRO A 595 43.16 -25.07 -14.04
C PRO A 595 43.85 -23.71 -13.87
N GLU A 596 45.05 -23.71 -13.29
CA GLU A 596 45.89 -22.54 -13.05
C GLU A 596 46.55 -21.96 -14.32
N ASP A 597 46.52 -22.72 -15.43
CA ASP A 597 47.04 -22.32 -16.73
C ASP A 597 45.99 -21.65 -17.62
N LEU A 598 44.76 -21.55 -17.14
CA LEU A 598 43.66 -20.97 -17.90
C LEU A 598 43.46 -19.50 -17.52
N THR A 599 43.15 -18.70 -18.54
CA THR A 599 42.65 -17.34 -18.39
C THR A 599 41.53 -17.10 -19.39
N ILE A 600 40.95 -15.90 -19.34
CA ILE A 600 39.87 -15.50 -20.22
C ILE A 600 40.29 -14.30 -21.06
N VAL A 601 39.78 -14.21 -22.29
CA VAL A 601 39.88 -12.99 -23.11
C VAL A 601 38.55 -12.74 -23.81
N PRO A 602 38.23 -11.48 -24.18
CA PRO A 602 36.98 -11.16 -24.86
C PRO A 602 36.74 -11.93 -26.16
N LEU A 603 35.50 -12.37 -26.36
CA LEU A 603 35.06 -12.99 -27.61
C LEU A 603 34.74 -11.89 -28.63
N GLY A 604 35.64 -11.64 -29.59
CA GLY A 604 35.49 -10.61 -30.63
C GLY A 604 36.67 -9.65 -30.78
N GLY A 605 37.74 -9.81 -30.01
CA GLY A 605 38.93 -8.97 -30.07
C GLY A 605 39.27 -8.38 -28.70
N ASP A 606 39.50 -7.08 -28.63
CA ASP A 606 39.99 -6.39 -27.43
C ASP A 606 38.89 -6.01 -26.42
N VAL A 607 37.61 -6.20 -26.76
CA VAL A 607 36.45 -5.69 -26.02
C VAL A 607 35.45 -6.79 -25.70
N SER A 608 35.06 -6.91 -24.43
CA SER A 608 34.05 -7.89 -24.00
C SER A 608 32.63 -7.43 -24.30
N GLY A 609 31.90 -8.20 -25.09
CA GLY A 609 30.44 -8.15 -25.18
C GLY A 609 29.74 -9.02 -24.12
N GLY A 610 30.40 -9.29 -22.99
CA GLY A 610 29.90 -10.16 -21.91
C GLY A 610 30.14 -11.64 -22.15
N ARG A 611 30.98 -11.96 -23.15
CA ARG A 611 31.37 -13.32 -23.52
C ARG A 611 32.89 -13.37 -23.62
N PHE A 612 33.48 -14.39 -23.02
CA PHE A 612 34.92 -14.53 -22.90
C PHE A 612 35.33 -15.92 -23.36
N LYS A 613 36.27 -16.03 -24.29
CA LYS A 613 36.87 -17.33 -24.63
C LYS A 613 37.87 -17.72 -23.54
N ILE A 614 37.88 -19.00 -23.19
CA ILE A 614 38.87 -19.59 -22.30
C ILE A 614 40.12 -19.88 -23.14
N VAL A 615 41.28 -19.42 -22.67
CA VAL A 615 42.57 -19.53 -23.37
C VAL A 615 43.67 -19.93 -22.41
N SER A 616 44.80 -20.40 -22.93
CA SER A 616 46.01 -20.60 -22.14
C SER A 616 46.61 -19.24 -21.71
N LYS A 617 47.06 -19.14 -20.46
CA LYS A 617 47.73 -17.95 -19.91
C LYS A 617 49.06 -17.65 -20.60
N ASP A 618 49.75 -18.67 -21.08
CA ASP A 618 51.06 -18.55 -21.73
C ASP A 618 50.92 -18.10 -23.19
N ASN A 619 49.76 -18.36 -23.80
CA ASN A 619 49.45 -17.93 -25.15
C ASN A 619 47.93 -17.72 -25.36
N VAL A 620 47.49 -16.46 -25.22
CA VAL A 620 46.08 -16.05 -25.43
C VAL A 620 45.54 -16.28 -26.84
N ALA A 621 46.41 -16.62 -27.81
CA ALA A 621 45.99 -17.02 -29.14
C ALA A 621 45.49 -18.47 -29.21
N VAL A 622 45.75 -19.29 -28.18
CA VAL A 622 45.35 -20.71 -28.11
C VAL A 622 44.05 -20.85 -27.31
N PRO A 623 42.88 -20.99 -27.96
CA PRO A 623 41.63 -21.23 -27.27
C PRO A 623 41.52 -22.67 -26.77
N LEU A 624 40.85 -22.82 -25.63
CA LEU A 624 40.35 -24.10 -25.17
C LEU A 624 39.11 -24.47 -26.01
N TYR A 625 38.99 -25.74 -26.42
CA TYR A 625 37.84 -26.23 -27.15
C TYR A 625 36.96 -27.11 -26.27
N ASN A 626 35.66 -26.90 -26.30
CA ASN A 626 34.68 -27.70 -25.57
C ASN A 626 34.50 -29.10 -26.18
N ASP A 627 33.64 -29.93 -25.58
CA ASP A 627 33.35 -31.29 -26.07
C ASP A 627 32.79 -31.36 -27.50
N ARG A 628 32.27 -30.24 -28.04
CA ARG A 628 31.74 -30.11 -29.40
C ARG A 628 32.77 -29.57 -30.40
N GLN A 629 34.03 -29.42 -29.99
CA GLN A 629 35.10 -28.76 -30.75
C GLN A 629 34.82 -27.28 -31.09
N GLU A 630 33.95 -26.64 -30.32
CA GLU A 630 33.75 -25.19 -30.39
C GLU A 630 34.63 -24.50 -29.35
N VAL A 631 34.97 -23.24 -29.56
CA VAL A 631 35.72 -22.46 -28.56
C VAL A 631 34.93 -22.42 -27.25
N ALA A 632 35.57 -22.83 -26.16
CA ALA A 632 34.98 -22.78 -24.82
C ALA A 632 34.83 -21.32 -24.38
N VAL A 633 33.63 -20.97 -23.92
CA VAL A 633 33.26 -19.59 -23.60
C VAL A 633 32.61 -19.53 -22.23
N LEU A 634 33.08 -18.59 -21.40
CA LEU A 634 32.36 -18.12 -20.22
C LEU A 634 31.51 -16.90 -20.59
N THR A 635 30.33 -16.80 -19.97
CA THR A 635 29.49 -15.61 -20.09
C THR A 635 29.47 -14.88 -18.77
N LEU A 636 29.27 -13.55 -18.81
CA LEU A 636 29.16 -12.75 -17.60
C LEU A 636 28.03 -13.23 -16.68
N ALA A 637 26.91 -13.68 -17.26
CA ALA A 637 25.82 -14.30 -16.49
C ALA A 637 26.28 -15.57 -15.77
N GLY A 638 27.04 -16.44 -16.45
CA GLY A 638 27.64 -17.62 -15.83
C GLY A 638 28.63 -17.29 -14.71
N ILE A 639 29.46 -16.27 -14.91
CA ILE A 639 30.42 -15.78 -13.90
C ILE A 639 29.71 -15.27 -12.65
N ARG A 640 28.66 -14.44 -12.82
CA ARG A 640 27.85 -13.94 -11.70
C ARG A 640 27.15 -15.07 -10.95
N LYS A 641 26.59 -16.04 -11.68
CA LYS A 641 25.92 -17.19 -11.09
C LYS A 641 26.87 -18.00 -10.21
N ALA A 642 28.03 -18.38 -10.75
CA ALA A 642 29.04 -19.15 -10.02
C ALA A 642 29.47 -18.44 -8.73
N TRP A 643 29.70 -17.12 -8.82
CA TRP A 643 30.08 -16.29 -7.68
C TRP A 643 28.99 -16.20 -6.61
N ASN A 644 27.73 -16.03 -7.01
CA ASN A 644 26.61 -15.97 -6.08
C ASN A 644 26.36 -17.32 -5.40
N GLU A 645 26.48 -18.43 -6.12
CA GLU A 645 26.37 -19.77 -5.56
C GLU A 645 27.42 -20.03 -4.46
N ARG A 646 28.67 -19.62 -4.71
CA ARG A 646 29.74 -19.67 -3.70
C ARG A 646 29.42 -18.80 -2.48
N LYS A 647 28.98 -17.56 -2.69
CA LYS A 647 28.59 -16.68 -1.59
C LYS A 647 27.42 -17.22 -0.76
N ASP A 648 26.42 -17.80 -1.42
CA ASP A 648 25.30 -18.44 -0.74
C ASP A 648 25.75 -19.67 0.06
N GLU A 649 26.76 -20.40 -0.41
CA GLU A 649 27.38 -21.50 0.35
C GLU A 649 28.16 -21.00 1.57
N ASP A 650 28.95 -19.93 1.41
CA ASP A 650 29.66 -19.27 2.51
C ASP A 650 28.68 -18.70 3.55
N ASP A 651 27.63 -18.00 3.12
CA ASP A 651 26.60 -17.42 3.99
C ASP A 651 25.79 -18.50 4.70
N ARG A 652 25.45 -19.61 4.04
CA ARG A 652 24.84 -20.78 4.68
C ARG A 652 25.77 -21.42 5.70
N GLY A 653 27.07 -21.50 5.41
CA GLY A 653 28.08 -21.97 6.36
C GLY A 653 28.16 -21.09 7.61
N ASN A 654 28.25 -19.78 7.43
CA ASN A 654 28.32 -18.79 8.50
C ASN A 654 27.04 -18.78 9.35
N LEU A 655 25.86 -18.78 8.72
CA LEU A 655 24.58 -18.84 9.45
C LEU A 655 24.44 -20.13 10.26
N ARG A 656 24.86 -21.28 9.71
CA ARG A 656 24.87 -22.55 10.45
C ARG A 656 25.80 -22.48 11.67
N GLN A 657 26.96 -21.85 11.52
CA GLN A 657 27.91 -21.65 12.61
C GLN A 657 27.35 -20.71 13.70
N ASP A 658 26.76 -19.57 13.31
CA ASP A 658 26.13 -18.63 14.24
C ASP A 658 24.97 -19.27 15.02
N VAL A 659 24.11 -20.05 14.33
CA VAL A 659 23.00 -20.78 14.98
C VAL A 659 23.53 -21.88 15.90
N PHE A 660 24.62 -22.56 15.51
CA PHE A 660 25.29 -23.53 16.36
C PHE A 660 25.81 -22.91 17.66
N ASP A 661 26.58 -21.82 17.53
CA ASP A 661 27.20 -21.12 18.66
C ASP A 661 26.16 -20.51 19.60
N HIS A 662 25.09 -19.93 19.04
CA HIS A 662 23.97 -19.43 19.82
C HIS A 662 23.24 -20.56 20.57
N SER A 663 23.01 -21.71 19.92
CA SER A 663 22.37 -22.88 20.53
C SER A 663 23.21 -23.49 21.66
N ALA A 664 24.53 -23.58 21.48
CA ALA A 664 25.46 -24.01 22.53
C ALA A 664 25.44 -23.02 23.72
N SER A 665 25.50 -21.72 23.44
CA SER A 665 25.49 -20.67 24.46
C SER A 665 24.17 -20.62 25.25
N GLN A 666 23.01 -20.74 24.60
CA GLN A 666 21.70 -20.76 25.29
C GLN A 666 21.58 -21.94 26.27
N LYS A 667 22.13 -23.11 25.92
CA LYS A 667 22.18 -24.27 26.82
C LYS A 667 23.31 -24.19 27.84
N GLY A 668 24.14 -23.14 27.80
CA GLY A 668 25.29 -22.96 28.68
C GLY A 668 26.37 -24.02 28.47
N LEU A 669 26.42 -24.65 27.30
CA LEU A 669 27.40 -25.70 27.00
C LEU A 669 28.74 -25.07 26.66
N VAL A 670 29.82 -25.73 27.09
CA VAL A 670 31.19 -25.36 26.77
C VAL A 670 31.92 -26.54 26.15
N TYR A 671 32.76 -26.28 25.15
CA TYR A 671 33.58 -27.31 24.55
C TYR A 671 34.83 -27.54 25.41
N ALA A 672 34.97 -28.75 25.95
CA ALA A 672 35.94 -29.07 26.99
C ALA A 672 36.72 -30.34 26.69
N VAL A 673 37.95 -30.41 27.21
CA VAL A 673 38.87 -31.54 27.05
C VAL A 673 38.91 -32.36 28.34
N ASP A 674 38.49 -33.62 28.27
CA ASP A 674 38.41 -34.52 29.43
C ASP A 674 39.78 -35.13 29.80
N LYS A 675 39.85 -35.95 30.86
CA LYS A 675 41.08 -36.56 31.39
C LYS A 675 41.82 -37.44 30.38
N ASP A 676 41.08 -38.09 29.49
CA ASP A 676 41.58 -38.96 28.43
C ASP A 676 41.97 -38.21 27.15
N GLY A 677 41.86 -36.87 27.14
CA GLY A 677 42.11 -36.04 25.96
C GLY A 677 40.92 -35.96 25.00
N SER A 678 39.80 -36.65 25.28
CA SER A 678 38.60 -36.56 24.47
C SER A 678 37.97 -35.17 24.60
N LYS A 679 37.49 -34.62 23.47
CA LYS A 679 36.81 -33.33 23.42
C LYS A 679 35.31 -33.55 23.37
N SER A 680 34.54 -32.80 24.16
CA SER A 680 33.08 -32.92 24.20
C SER A 680 32.43 -31.62 24.64
N TRP A 681 31.18 -31.40 24.22
CA TRP A 681 30.34 -30.33 24.75
C TRP A 681 29.83 -30.73 26.12
N ILE A 682 29.97 -29.86 27.11
CA ILE A 682 29.60 -30.16 28.49
C ILE A 682 28.83 -29.01 29.11
N ASP A 683 27.87 -29.33 29.96
CA ASP A 683 27.29 -28.35 30.87
C ASP A 683 28.24 -28.17 32.07
N PRO A 684 28.82 -26.98 32.29
CA PRO A 684 29.80 -26.76 33.35
C PRO A 684 29.20 -26.81 34.75
N LYS A 685 27.88 -26.65 34.90
CA LYS A 685 27.18 -26.73 36.20
C LYS A 685 26.93 -28.19 36.61
N THR A 686 26.50 -29.02 35.66
CA THR A 686 26.09 -30.41 35.92
C THR A 686 27.17 -31.44 35.56
N LYS A 687 28.18 -31.04 34.78
CA LYS A 687 29.23 -31.88 34.19
C LYS A 687 28.71 -32.96 33.25
N GLU A 688 27.47 -32.86 32.78
CA GLU A 688 26.94 -33.80 31.78
C GLU A 688 27.54 -33.52 30.41
N LYS A 689 27.94 -34.59 29.70
CA LYS A 689 28.40 -34.52 28.31
C LYS A 689 27.19 -34.53 27.36
N TYR A 690 27.32 -33.76 26.29
CA TYR A 690 26.34 -33.62 25.23
C TYR A 690 26.96 -33.95 23.88
N SER A 691 26.19 -34.60 23.03
CA SER A 691 26.44 -34.71 21.60
C SER A 691 25.42 -33.87 20.83
N PHE A 692 25.75 -33.50 19.60
CA PHE A 692 24.82 -32.81 18.71
C PHE A 692 24.65 -33.60 17.41
N GLN A 693 23.49 -33.42 16.77
CA GLN A 693 23.19 -33.95 15.45
C GLN A 693 22.54 -32.84 14.61
N TYR A 694 22.85 -32.83 13.32
CA TYR A 694 22.13 -32.07 12.30
C TYR A 694 21.34 -33.05 11.43
N THR A 695 20.10 -32.72 11.09
CA THR A 695 19.40 -33.37 9.97
C THR A 695 19.33 -32.40 8.81
N GLU A 696 19.17 -32.90 7.58
CA GLU A 696 19.06 -32.06 6.36
C GLU A 696 17.91 -31.03 6.43
N LYS A 697 16.94 -31.24 7.33
CA LYS A 697 15.76 -30.37 7.50
C LYS A 697 15.87 -29.42 8.69
N ASP A 698 16.81 -29.62 9.61
CA ASP A 698 16.92 -28.83 10.83
C ASP A 698 17.82 -27.61 10.64
N ARG A 699 17.29 -26.43 10.99
CA ARG A 699 18.04 -25.17 10.97
C ARG A 699 18.97 -24.99 12.18
N ALA A 700 18.87 -25.84 13.21
CA ALA A 700 19.64 -25.76 14.45
C ALA A 700 20.07 -27.17 14.93
N PRO A 701 21.20 -27.28 15.67
CA PRO A 701 21.67 -28.58 16.17
C PRO A 701 20.75 -29.12 17.26
N ILE A 702 20.45 -30.42 17.19
CA ILE A 702 19.73 -31.13 18.25
C ILE A 702 20.74 -31.67 19.26
N TRP A 703 20.71 -31.11 20.48
CA TRP A 703 21.56 -31.55 21.58
C TRP A 703 20.97 -32.74 22.32
N LYS A 704 21.75 -33.82 22.46
CA LYS A 704 21.38 -35.02 23.20
C LYS A 704 22.37 -35.23 24.35
N LYS A 705 21.84 -35.52 25.54
CA LYS A 705 22.64 -35.96 26.68
C LYS A 705 23.25 -37.33 26.33
N THR A 706 24.54 -37.50 26.57
CA THR A 706 25.20 -38.80 26.33
C THR A 706 25.07 -39.76 27.52
N GLY A 707 24.55 -39.28 28.66
CA GLY A 707 24.51 -40.02 29.92
C GLY A 707 25.87 -40.14 30.63
N GLN A 708 26.94 -39.65 30.00
CA GLN A 708 28.28 -39.63 30.57
C GLN A 708 28.56 -38.29 31.26
N ARG A 709 29.43 -38.33 32.28
CA ARG A 709 29.89 -37.13 32.99
C ARG A 709 31.34 -36.83 32.69
N TYR A 710 31.63 -35.54 32.63
CA TYR A 710 32.97 -35.01 32.46
C TYR A 710 33.84 -35.34 33.68
N GLY A 711 34.99 -35.95 33.43
CA GLY A 711 35.81 -36.61 34.44
C GLY A 711 36.72 -35.69 35.25
N ARG A 712 36.95 -34.44 34.84
CA ARG A 712 37.81 -33.49 35.59
C ARG A 712 37.04 -32.76 36.69
N ALA A 713 37.78 -32.40 37.76
CA ALA A 713 37.26 -31.63 38.88
C ALA A 713 36.85 -30.21 38.46
N ILE A 714 37.61 -29.62 37.54
CA ILE A 714 37.38 -28.30 36.95
C ILE A 714 37.18 -28.48 35.44
N VAL A 715 36.19 -27.79 34.89
CA VAL A 715 35.95 -27.76 33.43
C VAL A 715 37.05 -26.96 32.77
N VAL A 716 37.75 -27.59 31.83
CA VAL A 716 38.86 -27.00 31.06
C VAL A 716 38.40 -26.93 29.61
N LYS A 717 38.29 -25.72 29.09
CA LYS A 717 37.92 -25.42 27.71
C LYS A 717 39.05 -25.82 26.75
N ASP A 718 38.71 -26.00 25.47
CA ASP A 718 39.68 -26.34 24.43
C ASP A 718 40.76 -25.27 24.19
N ASP A 719 40.47 -24.02 24.56
CA ASP A 719 41.41 -22.88 24.53
C ASP A 719 42.33 -22.81 25.76
N GLY A 720 42.26 -23.79 26.67
CA GLY A 720 43.03 -23.83 27.92
C GLY A 720 42.43 -23.04 29.09
N GLY A 721 41.32 -22.32 28.90
CA GLY A 721 40.59 -21.64 29.97
C GLY A 721 39.84 -22.61 30.90
N PHE A 722 39.42 -22.16 32.09
CA PHE A 722 38.67 -23.01 33.02
C PHE A 722 37.43 -22.33 33.61
N VAL A 723 36.42 -23.13 33.98
CA VAL A 723 35.16 -22.65 34.59
C VAL A 723 35.07 -23.14 36.04
N LEU A 724 35.08 -22.21 37.01
CA LEU A 724 34.90 -22.48 38.44
C LEU A 724 33.44 -22.26 38.86
N LYS A 725 32.91 -23.16 39.69
CA LYS A 725 31.53 -23.10 40.17
C LYS A 725 31.34 -21.87 41.06
N GLY A 726 30.63 -20.85 40.57
CA GLY A 726 30.09 -19.75 41.39
C GLY A 726 30.85 -18.41 41.38
N TYR A 727 31.54 -18.03 40.30
CA TYR A 727 32.04 -16.66 40.15
C TYR A 727 31.82 -16.16 38.71
N GLU A 728 30.84 -15.27 38.53
CA GLU A 728 30.76 -14.37 37.36
C GLU A 728 31.82 -13.28 37.56
N GLY A 729 33.05 -13.57 37.15
CA GLY A 729 34.18 -12.66 37.29
C GLY A 729 34.55 -11.98 35.98
N GLY A 730 34.12 -10.72 35.82
CA GLY A 730 34.92 -9.68 35.16
C GLY A 730 34.73 -9.45 33.65
N LYS A 731 34.05 -8.34 33.32
CA LYS A 731 34.16 -7.65 32.03
C LYS A 731 35.58 -7.10 31.85
N PHE A 732 36.24 -7.31 30.70
CA PHE A 732 37.15 -6.31 30.11
C PHE A 732 37.29 -6.53 28.57
N TRP A 733 36.77 -5.55 27.83
CA TRP A 733 37.13 -4.97 26.51
C TRP A 733 37.53 -5.80 25.28
N GLY A 734 36.93 -5.41 24.14
CA GLY A 734 37.63 -5.36 22.84
C GLY A 734 36.88 -6.03 21.69
N ARG A 735 36.08 -5.25 20.94
CA ARG A 735 35.79 -5.58 19.54
C ARG A 735 37.12 -5.65 18.79
N LEU A 736 37.40 -6.77 18.12
CA LEU A 736 38.19 -6.81 16.90
C LEU A 736 37.79 -8.04 16.07
N ARG A 737 37.57 -7.79 14.77
CA ARG A 737 37.70 -8.77 13.68
C ARG A 737 39.20 -9.12 13.55
N GLY A 738 39.50 -10.31 13.02
CA GLY A 738 40.85 -10.64 12.53
C GLY A 738 41.72 -11.59 13.36
N SER A 739 41.19 -12.43 14.25
CA SER A 739 42.00 -13.34 15.09
C SER A 739 42.02 -14.82 14.69
N ASP A 740 41.35 -15.22 13.60
CA ASP A 740 41.68 -16.49 12.90
C ASP A 740 43.12 -16.46 12.33
N LEU A 741 43.68 -15.24 12.16
CA LEU A 741 45.11 -14.99 11.90
C LEU A 741 46.04 -15.44 13.03
N LYS A 742 45.54 -15.77 14.23
CA LYS A 742 46.39 -16.29 15.32
C LYS A 742 46.72 -17.77 15.12
N LYS A 743 45.79 -18.55 14.55
CA LYS A 743 46.00 -19.97 14.25
C LYS A 743 47.03 -20.16 13.13
N TYR A 744 46.95 -19.31 12.09
CA TYR A 744 47.97 -19.23 11.03
C TYR A 744 49.32 -18.68 11.52
N ARG A 745 49.32 -17.73 12.48
CA ARG A 745 50.56 -17.26 13.13
C ARG A 745 51.18 -18.29 14.08
N GLU A 746 50.39 -19.16 14.69
CA GLU A 746 50.89 -20.23 15.56
C GLU A 746 51.44 -21.40 14.73
N GLU A 747 50.82 -21.74 13.59
CA GLU A 747 51.38 -22.67 12.60
C GLU A 747 52.69 -22.14 11.99
N MET A 748 52.76 -20.83 11.66
CA MET A 748 53.99 -20.16 11.22
C MET A 748 55.04 -20.06 12.33
N LYS A 749 54.66 -19.86 13.60
CA LYS A 749 55.59 -19.90 14.74
C LYS A 749 56.16 -21.29 15.00
N GLN A 750 55.40 -22.34 14.69
CA GLN A 750 55.85 -23.71 14.83
C GLN A 750 56.83 -24.07 13.70
N TRP A 751 56.57 -23.57 12.49
CA TRP A 751 57.48 -23.61 11.35
C TRP A 751 58.76 -22.77 11.56
N GLU A 752 58.63 -21.57 12.16
CA GLU A 752 59.75 -20.73 12.61
C GLU A 752 60.57 -21.41 13.70
N ASN A 753 59.96 -22.07 14.69
CA ASN A 753 60.68 -22.82 15.73
C ASN A 753 61.44 -24.04 15.18
N ASP A 754 60.93 -24.70 14.13
CA ASP A 754 61.62 -25.80 13.45
C ASP A 754 62.82 -25.29 12.61
N ILE A 755 62.67 -24.12 11.97
CA ILE A 755 63.75 -23.40 11.30
C ILE A 755 64.79 -22.86 12.29
N ASP A 756 64.35 -22.34 13.44
CA ASP A 756 65.20 -21.84 14.52
C ASP A 756 65.94 -22.96 15.24
N THR A 757 65.36 -24.16 15.34
CA THR A 757 66.05 -25.36 15.85
C THR A 757 67.11 -25.86 14.85
N ALA A 758 66.84 -25.75 13.54
CA ALA A 758 67.82 -26.01 12.48
C ALA A 758 68.90 -24.92 12.41
N ALA A 759 68.56 -23.67 12.71
CA ALA A 759 69.48 -22.53 12.78
C ALA A 759 70.33 -22.57 14.06
N ALA A 760 69.80 -22.99 15.20
CA ALA A 760 70.52 -23.19 16.45
C ALA A 760 71.57 -24.30 16.32
N LYS A 761 71.26 -25.40 15.63
CA LYS A 761 72.25 -26.45 15.27
C LYS A 761 73.34 -25.94 14.32
N ARG A 762 73.02 -25.02 13.39
CA ARG A 762 74.03 -24.34 12.56
C ARG A 762 74.87 -23.33 13.37
N ARG A 763 74.27 -22.60 14.30
CA ARG A 763 74.97 -21.65 15.21
C ARG A 763 75.89 -22.39 16.18
N GLU A 764 75.52 -23.56 16.68
CA GLU A 764 76.38 -24.42 17.52
C GLU A 764 77.57 -25.01 16.73
N TRP A 765 77.40 -25.21 15.42
CA TRP A 765 78.48 -25.62 14.52
C TRP A 765 79.44 -24.47 14.21
N TRP A 766 78.93 -23.25 13.97
CA TRP A 766 79.74 -22.05 13.70
C TRP A 766 80.41 -21.46 14.95
N SER A 767 79.79 -21.55 16.13
CA SER A 767 80.35 -21.05 17.40
C SER A 767 81.56 -21.86 17.89
N LYS A 768 81.76 -23.08 17.38
CA LYS A 768 82.98 -23.89 17.59
C LYS A 768 84.16 -23.44 16.70
N ILE A 769 83.93 -22.61 15.69
CA ILE A 769 84.91 -22.30 14.62
C ILE A 769 85.47 -20.86 14.70
N LEU A 770 84.79 -19.91 15.36
CA LEU A 770 85.20 -18.49 15.33
C LEU A 770 85.53 -17.91 16.73
N PRO A 771 86.74 -17.34 16.95
CA PRO A 771 87.09 -16.65 18.20
C PRO A 771 86.36 -15.31 18.34
N SER A 772 85.82 -15.02 19.52
CA SER A 772 85.00 -13.83 19.80
C SER A 772 85.81 -12.52 19.80
N ILE A 773 85.29 -11.51 19.11
CA ILE A 773 85.77 -10.11 19.15
C ILE A 773 84.91 -9.33 20.15
N LYS A 774 85.54 -8.58 21.06
CA LYS A 774 84.85 -7.72 22.05
C LYS A 774 84.89 -6.25 21.64
N VAL A 775 83.76 -5.54 21.80
CA VAL A 775 83.68 -4.06 21.74
C VAL A 775 82.88 -3.56 22.95
N GLY A 776 83.55 -2.89 23.89
CA GLY A 776 82.95 -2.45 25.16
C GLY A 776 82.56 -3.62 26.08
N ASP A 777 81.53 -3.41 26.92
CA ASP A 777 80.97 -4.43 27.81
C ASP A 777 80.02 -5.40 27.10
N THR A 778 79.92 -5.31 25.78
CA THR A 778 79.07 -6.17 24.96
C THR A 778 79.96 -7.11 24.15
N VAL A 779 79.81 -8.41 24.41
CA VAL A 779 80.31 -9.44 23.50
C VAL A 779 79.37 -9.44 22.29
N LEU A 780 79.87 -9.04 21.13
CA LEU A 780 79.15 -9.21 19.86
C LEU A 780 79.24 -10.69 19.47
N ASN A 781 78.28 -11.47 19.94
CA ASN A 781 77.89 -12.77 19.39
C ASN A 781 76.48 -13.11 19.88
N ASP A 782 75.53 -12.23 19.56
CA ASP A 782 74.16 -12.56 19.12
C ASP A 782 73.55 -11.32 18.43
#